data_AF-A0A061GEZ5-F1
#
_entry.id   AF-A0A061GEZ5-F1
#
_cell.length_a   1.000
_cell.length_b   1.000
_cell.length_c   1.000
_cell.angle_alpha   90.00
_cell.angle_beta   90.00
_cell.angle_gamma   90.00
#
_symmetry.space_group_name_H-M   'P 1'
#
loop_
_entity.id
_entity.type
_entity.pdbx_description
1 polymer ?
#
loop_
_entity_poly.entity_id
_entity_poly.type
_entity_poly.pdbx_seq_one_letter_code
_entity_poly.pdbx_strand_id
1 'polypeptide(L)'
;MSLPPTKRSLSNANSNATASSSSSSSPHFQPSMKKAKSQAVACSLDPNKNGLHHHHNQDDNDVVFDPSSMALDDDSKPDDARAPAAANLSRKKATPPQPAKKLVIKLVKAKPTLPTNFEEETWAKLKSAINAIFLKQPDSCDLEKLYQAVNNLCLHKMGGSLYQRIEKECEEHISAALRSLVGQSPDLVVFLSLVEKCWQDLCDQMLMIRGIALYLDRTYVKQTPNVRSLWDMGLQLFRKHLSLASEVEHKTVTGLLRMIESERLGEAVERTLLNHLLKMFTALGIYSESFEKPFLECTSEFYAAEGMKYMQQSDVPDYLKHVEMRLHEEHERCLLYLDALTRKPLIATAERQLLERHIPAILDKGFMMLMDGHRIEDLQRMYSLFSRVNALESLRQALSSYIRRTGQGIVLDEEKDKDMVPSLLEFKASLDSIWEESFSKNEAFCNTIKDAFEHLINLRQNRPAELIAKFLDEKLRAGNKGTSEEELEGTLDKVLVLFRFIQGKDVFEAFYKKDLAKRLLLGKSASIDAEKSMISKLKTECGSQFTNKLEGMFKDIELSKEINESFKQSSQARIKLPSGIEMSVHVLTTGYWPTYPPMDVRLPHELNVYQDIFKEFYLSKYSGRRLMWQNSLGHCVLKADFPKDCSSDVVQR
;
A
#
# COMPACT_ATOMS: atom_id res chain seq x y z
N MET A 1 -61.83 3.26 34.71
CA MET A 1 -61.98 4.65 34.21
C MET A 1 -61.83 5.61 35.38
N SER A 2 -60.72 5.65 36.11
CA SER A 2 -59.32 5.95 35.70
C SER A 2 -58.95 7.45 35.80
N LEU A 3 -59.09 7.97 37.04
CA LEU A 3 -58.21 8.88 37.79
C LEU A 3 -57.38 10.00 37.09
N PRO A 4 -57.41 11.24 37.60
CA PRO A 4 -56.34 12.25 37.46
C PRO A 4 -55.27 12.11 38.57
N PRO A 5 -54.09 12.77 38.45
CA PRO A 5 -52.95 12.54 39.35
C PRO A 5 -52.99 13.36 40.66
N THR A 6 -52.56 12.73 41.75
CA THR A 6 -52.41 13.34 43.08
C THR A 6 -51.08 14.05 43.29
N LYS A 7 -51.14 15.26 43.87
CA LYS A 7 -50.01 15.87 44.59
C LYS A 7 -49.64 15.03 45.82
N ARG A 8 -48.34 14.93 46.14
CA ARG A 8 -47.87 15.10 47.52
C ARG A 8 -46.40 15.51 47.57
N SER A 9 -46.12 16.47 48.45
CA SER A 9 -44.81 17.01 48.79
C SER A 9 -44.56 16.78 50.29
N LEU A 10 -43.33 17.10 50.74
CA LEU A 10 -42.93 17.29 52.15
C LEU A 10 -42.79 15.97 52.97
N SER A 11 -41.81 15.83 53.87
CA SER A 11 -40.68 16.72 54.26
C SER A 11 -39.76 16.08 55.32
N ASN A 12 -38.51 16.55 55.39
CA ASN A 12 -37.66 16.70 56.60
C ASN A 12 -37.24 15.40 57.35
N ALA A 13 -36.07 15.29 58.00
CA ALA A 13 -34.83 16.09 58.09
C ALA A 13 -33.64 15.09 58.23
N ASN A 14 -32.40 15.35 58.68
CA ASN A 14 -31.61 16.47 59.24
C ASN A 14 -30.11 16.05 59.07
N SER A 15 -29.02 16.78 59.39
CA SER A 15 -28.70 18.13 59.87
C SER A 15 -27.18 18.35 59.76
N ASN A 16 -26.73 19.57 59.45
CA ASN A 16 -25.41 20.18 59.79
C ASN A 16 -24.12 19.53 59.20
N ALA A 17 -23.03 20.27 58.90
CA ALA A 17 -22.69 21.67 59.23
C ALA A 17 -21.83 22.38 58.15
N THR A 18 -21.93 23.73 58.11
CA THR A 18 -20.89 24.76 57.81
C THR A 18 -19.83 24.48 56.70
N ALA A 19 -19.72 25.25 55.60
CA ALA A 19 -19.40 26.70 55.48
C ALA A 19 -18.04 27.09 56.12
N SER A 20 -17.15 27.91 55.55
CA SER A 20 -17.06 28.59 54.24
C SER A 20 -15.71 29.37 54.15
N SER A 21 -15.18 29.66 52.94
CA SER A 21 -14.22 30.76 52.60
C SER A 21 -12.84 30.82 53.34
N SER A 22 -11.72 31.32 52.81
CA SER A 22 -11.33 31.91 51.50
C SER A 22 -9.81 32.17 51.46
N SER A 23 -9.20 32.29 50.26
CA SER A 23 -7.84 32.84 49.97
C SER A 23 -6.62 32.07 50.57
N SER A 24 -5.40 32.04 50.02
CA SER A 24 -4.75 32.57 48.79
C SER A 24 -3.68 31.53 48.30
N SER A 25 -2.71 31.71 47.39
CA SER A 25 -2.24 32.78 46.48
C SER A 25 -1.26 32.18 45.44
N SER A 26 -1.14 32.75 44.24
CA SER A 26 -0.11 32.43 43.22
C SER A 26 1.28 33.03 43.59
N PRO A 27 2.40 32.68 42.91
CA PRO A 27 2.71 33.25 41.57
C PRO A 27 3.54 32.36 40.59
N HIS A 28 3.65 32.85 39.35
CA HIS A 28 4.53 32.36 38.26
C HIS A 28 6.04 32.46 38.57
N PHE A 29 6.86 31.64 37.87
CA PHE A 29 8.17 32.09 37.38
C PHE A 29 8.59 31.37 36.06
N GLN A 30 9.19 32.13 35.13
CA GLN A 30 9.96 31.62 33.98
C GLN A 30 11.42 31.29 34.40
N PRO A 31 12.24 30.75 33.49
CA PRO A 31 13.50 31.46 33.21
C PRO A 31 13.83 31.60 31.72
N SER A 32 14.69 32.57 31.38
CA SER A 32 15.17 32.80 30.01
C SER A 32 16.67 33.12 29.95
N MET A 33 17.29 32.69 28.83
CA MET A 33 18.57 33.12 28.22
C MET A 33 19.91 33.05 29.00
N LYS A 34 20.91 32.44 28.33
CA LYS A 34 22.17 33.12 27.93
C LYS A 34 22.90 32.41 26.77
N LYS A 35 23.63 33.19 25.96
CA LYS A 35 24.40 32.77 24.75
C LYS A 35 25.90 32.58 25.04
N ALA A 36 26.54 31.66 24.32
CA ALA A 36 27.93 31.77 23.80
C ALA A 36 28.04 30.87 22.55
N LYS A 37 28.16 31.41 21.32
CA LYS A 37 29.38 31.90 20.62
C LYS A 37 30.44 30.83 20.32
N SER A 38 30.52 30.47 19.03
CA SER A 38 31.71 30.22 18.17
C SER A 38 31.20 29.54 16.88
N GLN A 39 31.64 29.80 15.66
CA GLN A 39 32.38 30.86 14.97
C GLN A 39 32.27 30.46 13.47
N ALA A 40 32.12 31.40 12.53
CA ALA A 40 31.91 31.07 11.13
C ALA A 40 33.23 30.89 10.35
N VAL A 41 33.22 30.02 9.32
CA VAL A 41 33.87 30.30 8.03
C VAL A 41 32.97 29.75 6.92
N ALA A 42 32.74 30.55 5.88
CA ALA A 42 32.01 30.16 4.68
C ALA A 42 32.97 29.75 3.56
N CYS A 43 32.49 28.95 2.61
CA CYS A 43 32.89 29.08 1.20
C CYS A 43 31.79 28.55 0.29
N SER A 44 31.31 29.40 -0.62
CA SER A 44 30.42 29.05 -1.73
C SER A 44 31.12 28.16 -2.76
N LEU A 45 30.36 27.50 -3.63
CA LEU A 45 30.51 27.59 -5.10
C LEU A 45 29.44 26.75 -5.82
N ASP A 46 28.39 27.42 -6.31
CA ASP A 46 27.77 27.13 -7.62
C ASP A 46 28.81 27.40 -8.73
N PRO A 47 28.73 26.83 -9.97
CA PRO A 47 27.46 26.66 -10.70
C PRO A 47 27.31 25.50 -11.72
N ASN A 48 26.06 25.37 -12.16
CA ASN A 48 25.57 24.80 -13.43
C ASN A 48 26.48 24.98 -14.67
N LYS A 49 26.72 23.91 -15.46
CA LYS A 49 26.35 23.80 -16.91
C LYS A 49 26.84 22.54 -17.65
N ASN A 50 25.90 21.96 -18.41
CA ASN A 50 25.98 21.36 -19.77
C ASN A 50 27.15 20.44 -20.21
N GLY A 51 26.79 19.28 -20.76
CA GLY A 51 27.63 18.54 -21.73
C GLY A 51 27.06 17.17 -22.11
N LEU A 52 26.31 17.06 -23.21
CA LEU A 52 25.93 15.76 -23.79
C LEU A 52 27.14 15.11 -24.46
N HIS A 53 27.24 13.77 -24.38
CA HIS A 53 27.52 12.96 -25.57
C HIS A 53 27.01 11.52 -25.41
N HIS A 54 26.52 10.93 -26.51
CA HIS A 54 26.11 9.53 -26.61
C HIS A 54 27.24 8.55 -26.26
N HIS A 55 26.87 7.41 -25.67
CA HIS A 55 27.07 6.16 -26.42
C HIS A 55 25.98 5.13 -26.15
N HIS A 56 25.58 4.46 -27.22
CA HIS A 56 24.70 3.30 -27.26
C HIS A 56 25.53 2.06 -26.90
N ASN A 57 24.98 1.12 -26.12
CA ASN A 57 25.34 -0.30 -26.22
C ASN A 57 24.28 -1.19 -25.56
N GLN A 58 24.12 -2.37 -26.13
CA GLN A 58 23.16 -3.41 -25.78
C GLN A 58 23.84 -4.58 -25.07
N ASP A 59 23.02 -5.30 -24.30
CA ASP A 59 23.04 -6.74 -24.00
C ASP A 59 24.20 -7.39 -23.20
N ASP A 60 23.75 -8.31 -22.33
CA ASP A 60 24.40 -9.49 -21.74
C ASP A 60 25.73 -9.38 -20.98
N ASN A 61 25.71 -9.81 -19.70
CA ASN A 61 25.92 -11.23 -19.39
C ASN A 61 25.76 -11.57 -17.90
N ASP A 62 25.03 -12.64 -17.60
CA ASP A 62 25.23 -13.44 -16.39
C ASP A 62 26.60 -14.15 -16.46
N VAL A 63 27.34 -14.19 -15.35
CA VAL A 63 28.55 -15.03 -15.25
C VAL A 63 28.54 -15.82 -13.95
N VAL A 64 27.99 -17.04 -14.03
CA VAL A 64 28.23 -18.12 -13.08
C VAL A 64 29.63 -18.69 -13.36
N PHE A 65 30.49 -18.78 -12.35
CA PHE A 65 31.84 -19.33 -12.47
C PHE A 65 31.84 -20.79 -11.96
N ASP A 66 31.87 -21.75 -12.89
CA ASP A 66 32.13 -23.18 -12.60
C ASP A 66 33.46 -23.60 -13.27
N PRO A 67 34.48 -24.02 -12.52
CA PRO A 67 35.76 -24.44 -13.08
C PRO A 67 35.97 -25.97 -12.99
N SER A 68 35.56 -26.75 -13.99
CA SER A 68 36.18 -28.07 -14.33
C SER A 68 35.66 -28.74 -15.60
N SER A 69 36.42 -28.74 -16.70
CA SER A 69 36.50 -29.90 -17.60
C SER A 69 37.76 -29.88 -18.48
N MET A 70 38.55 -30.95 -18.41
CA MET A 70 39.52 -31.32 -19.45
C MET A 70 39.55 -32.85 -19.57
N ALA A 71 38.90 -33.36 -20.61
CA ALA A 71 39.12 -34.66 -21.24
C ALA A 71 38.60 -34.53 -22.68
N LEU A 72 39.52 -34.39 -23.65
CA LEU A 72 39.98 -35.46 -24.55
C LEU A 72 38.99 -35.78 -25.68
N ASP A 73 39.40 -35.42 -26.90
CA ASP A 73 38.76 -35.72 -28.19
C ASP A 73 38.70 -37.24 -28.49
N ASP A 74 37.79 -37.66 -29.38
CA ASP A 74 38.21 -38.21 -30.69
C ASP A 74 37.08 -38.24 -31.77
N ASP A 75 37.56 -38.19 -33.02
CA ASP A 75 37.10 -38.82 -34.27
C ASP A 75 36.12 -38.15 -35.29
N SER A 76 36.60 -38.16 -36.55
CA SER A 76 35.89 -38.32 -37.84
C SER A 76 35.15 -37.17 -38.59
N LYS A 77 35.92 -36.39 -39.41
CA LYS A 77 35.87 -36.26 -40.90
C LYS A 77 34.57 -35.87 -41.68
N PRO A 78 34.63 -35.48 -43.01
CA PRO A 78 35.73 -34.97 -43.86
C PRO A 78 35.36 -33.81 -44.88
N ASP A 79 36.35 -33.39 -45.70
CA ASP A 79 36.31 -32.75 -47.05
C ASP A 79 35.70 -31.31 -47.22
N ASP A 80 36.08 -30.47 -48.20
CA ASP A 80 36.80 -30.69 -49.49
C ASP A 80 37.55 -29.44 -50.06
N ALA A 81 38.55 -29.67 -50.94
CA ALA A 81 39.10 -28.81 -52.04
C ALA A 81 39.74 -27.41 -51.75
N ARG A 82 40.79 -26.90 -52.45
CA ARG A 82 41.63 -27.40 -53.58
C ARG A 82 42.97 -26.62 -53.71
N ALA A 83 44.04 -27.27 -54.21
CA ALA A 83 45.31 -26.65 -54.69
C ALA A 83 45.33 -26.50 -56.25
N PRO A 84 46.40 -25.97 -56.91
CA PRO A 84 47.61 -26.78 -57.27
C PRO A 84 48.93 -25.93 -57.31
N ALA A 85 50.13 -26.34 -57.77
CA ALA A 85 50.55 -27.44 -58.64
C ALA A 85 52.04 -27.90 -58.47
N ALA A 86 52.26 -29.22 -58.70
CA ALA A 86 53.30 -29.90 -59.52
C ALA A 86 54.81 -29.52 -59.48
N ALA A 87 55.79 -30.43 -59.65
CA ALA A 87 55.86 -31.90 -59.57
C ALA A 87 57.35 -32.37 -59.69
N ASN A 88 57.76 -33.47 -59.01
CA ASN A 88 58.60 -34.59 -59.55
C ASN A 88 59.27 -35.52 -58.49
N LEU A 89 58.93 -36.81 -58.57
CA LEU A 89 59.78 -38.03 -58.50
C LEU A 89 60.78 -38.34 -57.34
N SER A 90 60.54 -39.50 -56.70
CA SER A 90 61.53 -40.55 -56.31
C SER A 90 62.33 -40.52 -54.97
N ARG A 91 61.64 -40.96 -53.89
CA ARG A 91 61.98 -42.11 -52.99
C ARG A 91 63.43 -42.29 -52.42
N LYS A 92 63.60 -42.13 -51.10
CA LYS A 92 64.43 -43.00 -50.22
C LYS A 92 64.00 -42.94 -48.73
N LYS A 93 64.43 -43.94 -47.92
CA LYS A 93 63.87 -44.32 -46.60
C LYS A 93 64.38 -43.50 -45.39
N ALA A 94 63.62 -43.58 -44.30
CA ALA A 94 63.80 -42.89 -43.01
C ALA A 94 64.79 -43.55 -42.03
N THR A 95 65.12 -42.81 -40.97
CA THR A 95 65.72 -43.28 -39.71
C THR A 95 64.91 -42.70 -38.53
N PRO A 96 64.40 -43.50 -37.57
CA PRO A 96 63.60 -42.99 -36.45
C PRO A 96 64.44 -42.58 -35.22
N PRO A 97 63.96 -41.65 -34.36
CA PRO A 97 64.64 -41.24 -33.13
C PRO A 97 64.51 -42.27 -32.00
N GLN A 98 65.47 -42.27 -31.06
CA GLN A 98 65.60 -43.28 -30.00
C GLN A 98 64.59 -43.11 -28.85
N PRO A 99 64.14 -44.21 -28.20
CA PRO A 99 63.24 -44.17 -27.05
C PRO A 99 63.96 -43.79 -25.75
N ALA A 100 63.22 -43.14 -24.84
CA ALA A 100 63.72 -42.73 -23.51
C ALA A 100 64.13 -43.93 -22.63
N LYS A 101 65.28 -43.79 -21.93
CA LYS A 101 65.87 -44.86 -21.10
C LYS A 101 65.05 -45.10 -19.84
N LYS A 102 64.49 -46.30 -19.69
CA LYS A 102 63.87 -46.76 -18.43
C LYS A 102 64.94 -47.00 -17.36
N LEU A 103 64.82 -46.33 -16.21
CA LEU A 103 65.60 -46.64 -15.01
C LEU A 103 65.12 -47.98 -14.43
N VAL A 104 66.03 -48.94 -14.28
CA VAL A 104 65.75 -50.26 -13.68
C VAL A 104 66.38 -50.32 -12.29
N ILE A 105 65.53 -50.27 -11.26
CA ILE A 105 65.94 -50.46 -9.87
C ILE A 105 66.14 -51.96 -9.63
N LYS A 106 67.37 -52.39 -9.34
CA LYS A 106 67.68 -53.77 -8.94
C LYS A 106 67.30 -54.00 -7.47
N LEU A 107 66.10 -54.52 -7.19
CA LEU A 107 65.77 -55.08 -5.87
C LEU A 107 66.25 -56.53 -5.76
N VAL A 108 66.91 -56.85 -4.63
CA VAL A 108 67.49 -58.18 -4.32
C VAL A 108 66.59 -59.01 -3.39
N LYS A 109 65.30 -58.66 -3.28
CA LYS A 109 64.28 -59.49 -2.63
C LYS A 109 63.02 -59.50 -3.50
N ALA A 110 62.31 -60.63 -3.52
CA ALA A 110 61.08 -60.80 -4.28
C ALA A 110 60.04 -59.72 -3.92
N LYS A 111 59.12 -59.42 -4.85
CA LYS A 111 57.96 -58.56 -4.55
C LYS A 111 57.30 -59.05 -3.25
N PRO A 112 57.15 -58.21 -2.22
CA PRO A 112 56.37 -58.61 -1.04
C PRO A 112 54.93 -58.85 -1.50
N THR A 113 54.55 -60.12 -1.53
CA THR A 113 53.17 -60.54 -1.74
C THR A 113 52.39 -60.25 -0.46
N LEU A 114 51.21 -59.65 -0.60
CA LEU A 114 50.28 -59.49 0.52
C LEU A 114 50.02 -60.84 1.20
N PRO A 115 49.92 -60.88 2.55
CA PRO A 115 49.32 -62.01 3.24
C PRO A 115 47.93 -62.29 2.68
N THR A 116 47.56 -63.55 2.47
CA THR A 116 46.25 -63.93 1.94
C THR A 116 45.08 -63.43 2.79
N ASN A 117 45.31 -63.25 4.10
CA ASN A 117 44.30 -62.82 5.06
C ASN A 117 44.31 -61.29 5.29
N PHE A 118 45.13 -60.52 4.55
CA PHE A 118 45.31 -59.09 4.79
C PHE A 118 44.01 -58.28 4.64
N GLU A 119 43.15 -58.61 3.68
CA GLU A 119 41.84 -57.94 3.53
C GLU A 119 40.94 -58.23 4.74
N GLU A 120 40.86 -59.49 5.18
CA GLU A 120 39.98 -59.91 6.28
C GLU A 120 40.45 -59.43 7.66
N GLU A 121 41.75 -59.50 7.96
CA GLU A 121 42.30 -58.99 9.23
C GLU A 121 42.19 -57.47 9.33
N THR A 122 42.39 -56.76 8.21
CA THR A 122 42.27 -55.30 8.17
C THR A 122 40.79 -54.88 8.22
N TRP A 123 39.91 -55.60 7.53
CA TRP A 123 38.47 -55.42 7.65
C TRP A 123 37.95 -55.71 9.06
N ALA A 124 38.42 -56.76 9.75
CA ALA A 124 38.01 -57.07 11.11
C ALA A 124 38.34 -55.92 12.10
N LYS A 125 39.51 -55.28 11.93
CA LYS A 125 39.89 -54.08 12.70
C LYS A 125 38.99 -52.89 12.39
N LEU A 126 38.70 -52.63 11.10
CA LEU A 126 37.82 -51.55 10.66
C LEU A 126 36.36 -51.77 11.11
N LYS A 127 35.83 -53.00 11.00
CA LYS A 127 34.52 -53.39 11.51
C LYS A 127 34.42 -53.23 13.03
N SER A 128 35.46 -53.61 13.77
CA SER A 128 35.51 -53.39 15.22
C SER A 128 35.42 -51.90 15.57
N ALA A 129 36.11 -51.03 14.82
CA ALA A 129 36.08 -49.59 15.04
C ALA A 129 34.74 -48.96 14.64
N ILE A 130 34.18 -49.35 13.49
CA ILE A 130 32.84 -48.91 13.06
C ILE A 130 31.78 -49.31 14.11
N ASN A 131 31.85 -50.53 14.64
CA ASN A 131 30.97 -50.99 15.72
C ASN A 131 31.15 -50.19 17.01
N ALA A 132 32.39 -49.88 17.40
CA ALA A 132 32.67 -49.06 18.58
C ALA A 132 32.12 -47.62 18.42
N ILE A 133 32.25 -47.03 17.23
CA ILE A 133 31.65 -45.74 16.87
C ILE A 133 30.13 -45.77 17.01
N PHE A 134 29.45 -46.77 16.44
CA PHE A 134 27.99 -46.91 16.55
C PHE A 134 27.53 -47.16 18.00
N LEU A 135 28.31 -47.91 18.79
CA LEU A 135 28.04 -48.19 20.20
C LEU A 135 28.53 -47.11 21.17
N LYS A 136 29.16 -46.03 20.67
CA LYS A 136 29.83 -44.96 21.45
C LYS A 136 30.83 -45.49 22.50
N GLN A 137 31.57 -46.53 22.15
CA GLN A 137 32.60 -47.14 22.99
C GLN A 137 34.00 -46.62 22.61
N PRO A 138 34.96 -46.56 23.55
CA PRO A 138 36.32 -46.14 23.24
C PRO A 138 37.03 -47.17 22.35
N ASP A 139 37.53 -46.71 21.21
CA ASP A 139 38.32 -47.51 20.28
C ASP A 139 39.66 -47.97 20.89
N SER A 140 40.01 -49.24 20.67
CA SER A 140 41.28 -49.83 21.09
C SER A 140 42.42 -49.61 20.08
N CYS A 141 42.19 -48.85 19.01
CA CYS A 141 43.13 -48.59 17.93
C CYS A 141 43.19 -47.10 17.57
N ASP A 142 44.40 -46.57 17.39
CA ASP A 142 44.59 -45.17 17.02
C ASP A 142 43.95 -44.87 15.66
N LEU A 143 43.21 -43.75 15.58
CA LEU A 143 42.53 -43.27 14.36
C LEU A 143 43.49 -43.16 13.16
N GLU A 144 44.75 -42.79 13.39
CA GLU A 144 45.77 -42.72 12.34
C GLU A 144 46.12 -44.11 11.77
N LYS A 145 46.17 -45.16 12.61
CA LYS A 145 46.41 -46.54 12.16
C LYS A 145 45.22 -47.07 11.37
N LEU A 146 43.99 -46.69 11.74
CA LEU A 146 42.77 -47.02 10.99
C LEU A 146 42.74 -46.31 9.62
N TYR A 147 43.12 -45.03 9.56
CA TYR A 147 43.26 -44.30 8.29
C TYR A 147 44.35 -44.90 7.39
N GLN A 148 45.53 -45.24 7.94
CA GLN A 148 46.60 -45.92 7.21
C GLN A 148 46.16 -47.32 6.71
N ALA A 149 45.35 -48.04 7.49
CA ALA A 149 44.75 -49.31 7.07
C ALA A 149 43.80 -49.14 5.87
N VAL A 150 42.91 -48.14 5.88
CA VAL A 150 42.04 -47.82 4.72
C VAL A 150 42.88 -47.43 3.49
N ASN A 151 43.89 -46.58 3.66
CA ASN A 151 44.80 -46.16 2.59
C ASN A 151 45.48 -47.38 1.93
N ASN A 152 46.07 -48.27 2.73
CA ASN A 152 46.71 -49.50 2.23
C ASN A 152 45.73 -50.41 1.46
N LEU A 153 44.51 -50.62 1.97
CA LEU A 153 43.47 -51.39 1.25
C LEU A 153 43.10 -50.74 -0.10
N CYS A 154 42.97 -49.41 -0.15
CA CYS A 154 42.66 -48.67 -1.36
C CYS A 154 43.80 -48.72 -2.40
N LEU A 155 45.06 -48.57 -1.96
CA LEU A 155 46.26 -48.71 -2.81
C LEU A 155 46.36 -50.09 -3.47
N HIS A 156 45.84 -51.13 -2.81
CA HIS A 156 45.77 -52.49 -3.35
C HIS A 156 44.50 -52.77 -4.20
N LYS A 157 43.79 -51.72 -4.64
CA LYS A 157 42.58 -51.77 -5.48
C LYS A 157 41.35 -52.43 -4.83
N MET A 158 41.33 -52.60 -3.50
CA MET A 158 40.21 -53.22 -2.78
C MET A 158 39.11 -52.22 -2.34
N GLY A 159 39.14 -50.98 -2.86
CA GLY A 159 38.23 -49.90 -2.47
C GLY A 159 36.73 -50.21 -2.64
N GLY A 160 36.35 -50.92 -3.71
CA GLY A 160 34.95 -51.29 -3.95
C GLY A 160 34.40 -52.32 -2.95
N SER A 161 35.20 -53.35 -2.63
CA SER A 161 34.90 -54.31 -1.54
C SER A 161 34.75 -53.57 -0.21
N LEU A 162 35.69 -52.67 0.10
CA LEU A 162 35.66 -51.90 1.34
C LEU A 162 34.42 -50.99 1.43
N TYR A 163 34.04 -50.29 0.36
CA TYR A 163 32.84 -49.44 0.34
C TYR A 163 31.57 -50.26 0.63
N GLN A 164 31.36 -51.37 -0.09
CA GLN A 164 30.18 -52.25 0.12
C GLN A 164 30.13 -52.84 1.53
N ARG A 165 31.29 -53.18 2.10
CA ARG A 165 31.39 -53.67 3.48
C ARG A 165 31.03 -52.57 4.49
N ILE A 166 31.52 -51.34 4.32
CA ILE A 166 31.15 -50.19 5.17
C ILE A 166 29.65 -49.89 5.06
N GLU A 167 29.11 -49.83 3.84
CA GLU A 167 27.69 -49.61 3.55
C GLU A 167 26.81 -50.62 4.30
N LYS A 168 27.16 -51.91 4.24
CA LYS A 168 26.41 -52.98 4.91
C LYS A 168 26.42 -52.86 6.44
N GLU A 169 27.57 -52.62 7.07
CA GLU A 169 27.61 -52.45 8.53
C GLU A 169 26.83 -51.22 8.98
N CYS A 170 26.93 -50.11 8.23
CA CYS A 170 26.13 -48.91 8.49
C CYS A 170 24.63 -49.19 8.34
N GLU A 171 24.23 -49.96 7.33
CA GLU A 171 22.83 -50.35 7.12
C GLU A 171 22.28 -51.20 8.28
N GLU A 172 23.06 -52.17 8.79
CA GLU A 172 22.67 -52.99 9.93
C GLU A 172 22.42 -52.12 11.18
N HIS A 173 23.34 -51.21 11.53
CA HIS A 173 23.19 -50.30 12.68
C HIS A 173 22.06 -49.27 12.51
N ILE A 174 21.97 -48.60 11.36
CA ILE A 174 20.92 -47.60 11.07
C ILE A 174 19.54 -48.24 11.15
N SER A 175 19.38 -49.44 10.58
CA SER A 175 18.11 -50.17 10.61
C SER A 175 17.74 -50.64 12.02
N ALA A 176 18.72 -50.97 12.87
CA ALA A 176 18.48 -51.32 14.28
C ALA A 176 18.08 -50.09 15.10
N ALA A 177 18.77 -48.96 14.92
CA ALA A 177 18.47 -47.70 15.61
C ALA A 177 17.05 -47.20 15.29
N LEU A 178 16.66 -47.14 14.01
CA LEU A 178 15.32 -46.71 13.61
C LEU A 178 14.21 -47.68 14.06
N ARG A 179 14.44 -49.00 14.01
CA ARG A 179 13.50 -49.97 14.60
C ARG A 179 13.35 -49.80 16.10
N SER A 180 14.39 -49.37 16.82
CA SER A 180 14.33 -49.16 18.27
C SER A 180 13.43 -47.98 18.67
N LEU A 181 13.08 -47.09 17.75
CA LEU A 181 12.15 -45.96 17.98
C LEU A 181 10.67 -46.36 17.83
N VAL A 182 10.36 -47.46 17.14
CA VAL A 182 8.98 -47.95 16.93
C VAL A 182 8.33 -48.25 18.28
N GLY A 183 7.10 -47.78 18.50
CA GLY A 183 6.39 -47.96 19.78
C GLY A 183 6.94 -47.17 20.98
N GLN A 184 8.03 -46.40 20.86
CA GLN A 184 8.54 -45.58 21.96
C GLN A 184 7.66 -44.36 22.23
N SER A 185 7.50 -44.04 23.52
CA SER A 185 6.79 -42.89 24.11
C SER A 185 5.38 -42.56 23.55
N PRO A 186 4.31 -42.51 24.37
CA PRO A 186 3.05 -41.91 23.93
C PRO A 186 3.15 -40.38 23.79
N ASP A 187 4.07 -39.74 24.51
CA ASP A 187 4.34 -38.31 24.42
C ASP A 187 5.13 -38.00 23.14
N LEU A 188 4.57 -37.11 22.32
CA LEU A 188 5.13 -36.70 21.02
C LEU A 188 6.39 -35.85 21.17
N VAL A 189 6.50 -34.96 22.14
CA VAL A 189 7.68 -34.10 22.31
C VAL A 189 8.86 -34.96 22.74
N VAL A 190 8.66 -35.85 23.72
CA VAL A 190 9.68 -36.82 24.15
C VAL A 190 10.09 -37.74 22.99
N PHE A 191 9.14 -38.16 22.16
CA PHE A 191 9.41 -38.96 20.96
C PHE A 191 10.26 -38.19 19.93
N LEU A 192 9.96 -36.91 19.68
CA LEU A 192 10.74 -36.06 18.78
C LEU A 192 12.18 -35.89 19.26
N SER A 193 12.42 -35.68 20.57
CA SER A 193 13.78 -35.60 21.12
C SER A 193 14.56 -36.93 20.97
N LEU A 194 13.88 -38.08 20.98
CA LEU A 194 14.51 -39.38 20.69
C LEU A 194 14.88 -39.51 19.20
N VAL A 195 14.04 -39.03 18.28
CA VAL A 195 14.33 -38.98 16.83
C VAL A 195 15.49 -38.03 16.55
N GLU A 196 15.48 -36.83 17.12
CA GLU A 196 16.56 -35.84 17.01
C GLU A 196 17.89 -36.41 17.49
N LYS A 197 17.90 -37.05 18.67
CA LYS A 197 19.09 -37.69 19.20
C LYS A 197 19.59 -38.82 18.30
N CYS A 198 18.68 -39.66 17.78
CA CYS A 198 19.05 -40.73 16.84
C CYS A 198 19.67 -40.17 15.54
N TRP A 199 19.18 -39.02 15.08
CA TRP A 199 19.70 -38.32 13.92
C TRP A 199 21.07 -37.67 14.18
N GLN A 200 21.22 -36.95 15.29
CA GLN A 200 22.49 -36.33 15.68
C GLN A 200 23.57 -37.38 15.90
N ASP A 201 23.23 -38.47 16.58
CA ASP A 201 24.12 -39.61 16.80
C ASP A 201 24.62 -40.19 15.46
N LEU A 202 23.72 -40.34 14.47
CA LEU A 202 24.10 -40.77 13.13
C LEU A 202 25.02 -39.76 12.44
N CYS A 203 24.71 -38.46 12.49
CA CYS A 203 25.55 -37.43 11.88
C CYS A 203 26.98 -37.48 12.45
N ASP A 204 27.13 -37.54 13.77
CA ASP A 204 28.44 -37.61 14.43
C ASP A 204 29.19 -38.90 14.07
N GLN A 205 28.50 -40.05 14.06
CA GLN A 205 29.05 -41.34 13.66
C GLN A 205 29.52 -41.34 12.19
N MET A 206 28.71 -40.80 11.27
CA MET A 206 29.05 -40.73 9.85
C MET A 206 30.20 -39.75 9.58
N LEU A 207 30.32 -38.66 10.33
CA LEU A 207 31.49 -37.78 10.26
C LEU A 207 32.77 -38.49 10.71
N MET A 208 32.73 -39.28 11.79
CA MET A 208 33.88 -40.06 12.25
C MET A 208 34.26 -41.18 11.26
N ILE A 209 33.29 -41.94 10.75
CA ILE A 209 33.51 -42.98 9.72
C ILE A 209 34.13 -42.36 8.47
N ARG A 210 33.62 -41.21 8.01
CA ARG A 210 34.18 -40.44 6.89
C ARG A 210 35.60 -39.95 7.17
N GLY A 211 35.91 -39.57 8.42
CA GLY A 211 37.26 -39.19 8.84
C GLY A 211 38.26 -40.34 8.71
N ILE A 212 37.90 -41.53 9.22
CA ILE A 212 38.72 -42.75 9.12
C ILE A 212 38.86 -43.18 7.65
N ALA A 213 37.77 -43.14 6.89
CA ALA A 213 37.73 -43.56 5.49
C ALA A 213 38.00 -42.42 4.48
N LEU A 214 38.60 -41.31 4.90
CA LEU A 214 38.78 -40.10 4.08
C LEU A 214 39.56 -40.37 2.77
N TYR A 215 40.49 -41.33 2.78
CA TYR A 215 41.21 -41.73 1.57
C TYR A 215 40.29 -42.43 0.56
N LEU A 216 39.35 -43.26 1.02
CA LEU A 216 38.36 -43.95 0.18
C LEU A 216 37.40 -42.94 -0.47
N ASP A 217 36.89 -41.99 0.32
CA ASP A 217 35.98 -40.91 -0.12
C ASP A 217 36.66 -40.01 -1.18
N ARG A 218 37.96 -39.70 -1.00
CA ARG A 218 38.71 -38.83 -1.92
C ARG A 218 39.32 -39.51 -3.15
N THR A 219 39.51 -40.83 -3.14
CA THR A 219 40.09 -41.58 -4.26
C THR A 219 39.04 -42.41 -4.98
N TYR A 220 38.63 -43.54 -4.40
CA TYR A 220 37.74 -44.49 -5.03
C TYR A 220 36.37 -43.89 -5.35
N VAL A 221 35.72 -43.23 -4.39
CA VAL A 221 34.39 -42.65 -4.61
C VAL A 221 34.45 -41.54 -5.66
N LYS A 222 35.39 -40.59 -5.52
CA LYS A 222 35.55 -39.49 -6.48
C LYS A 222 35.91 -39.96 -7.91
N GLN A 223 36.58 -41.10 -8.06
CA GLN A 223 36.97 -41.65 -9.37
C GLN A 223 35.91 -42.58 -9.99
N THR A 224 34.93 -43.04 -9.22
CA THR A 224 33.94 -44.02 -9.70
C THR A 224 32.58 -43.34 -9.92
N PRO A 225 32.13 -43.13 -11.18
CA PRO A 225 30.82 -42.56 -11.44
C PRO A 225 29.71 -43.45 -10.83
N ASN A 226 28.64 -42.81 -10.37
CA ASN A 226 27.49 -43.40 -9.67
C ASN A 226 27.76 -43.96 -8.24
N VAL A 227 28.95 -43.84 -7.67
CA VAL A 227 29.20 -44.10 -6.25
C VAL A 227 28.99 -42.81 -5.44
N ARG A 228 28.25 -42.88 -4.33
CA ARG A 228 27.94 -41.74 -3.46
C ARG A 228 29.06 -41.49 -2.46
N SER A 229 29.18 -40.26 -1.94
CA SER A 229 30.06 -40.01 -0.79
C SER A 229 29.60 -40.84 0.40
N LEU A 230 30.52 -41.16 1.33
CA LEU A 230 30.14 -41.91 2.54
C LEU A 230 29.07 -41.17 3.36
N TRP A 231 29.05 -39.84 3.29
CA TRP A 231 28.02 -39.01 3.89
C TRP A 231 26.65 -39.23 3.23
N ASP A 232 26.57 -39.08 1.90
CA ASP A 232 25.31 -39.21 1.14
C ASP A 232 24.78 -40.66 1.17
N MET A 233 25.68 -41.65 1.29
CA MET A 233 25.33 -43.04 1.56
C MET A 233 24.62 -43.19 2.91
N GLY A 234 25.18 -42.61 3.98
CA GLY A 234 24.54 -42.61 5.31
C GLY A 234 23.15 -41.94 5.30
N LEU A 235 23.04 -40.79 4.62
CA LEU A 235 21.77 -40.10 4.40
C LEU A 235 20.74 -40.97 3.65
N GLN A 236 21.17 -41.65 2.58
CA GLN A 236 20.31 -42.51 1.79
C GLN A 236 19.85 -43.75 2.59
N LEU A 237 20.74 -44.36 3.39
CA LEU A 237 20.40 -45.47 4.27
C LEU A 237 19.39 -45.05 5.34
N PHE A 238 19.57 -43.88 5.96
CA PHE A 238 18.60 -43.35 6.92
C PHE A 238 17.25 -43.05 6.27
N ARG A 239 17.22 -42.38 5.10
CA ARG A 239 15.99 -42.16 4.33
C ARG A 239 15.26 -43.47 4.01
N LYS A 240 16.00 -44.49 3.55
CA LYS A 240 15.47 -45.82 3.20
C LYS A 240 14.85 -46.53 4.41
N HIS A 241 15.50 -46.49 5.56
CA HIS A 241 14.99 -47.16 6.77
C HIS A 241 13.90 -46.35 7.48
N LEU A 242 13.90 -45.02 7.35
CA LEU A 242 12.84 -44.15 7.86
C LEU A 242 11.52 -44.41 7.10
N SER A 243 11.54 -44.50 5.77
CA SER A 243 10.33 -44.81 4.99
C SER A 243 9.83 -46.25 5.15
N LEU A 244 10.72 -47.19 5.49
CA LEU A 244 10.34 -48.53 5.94
C LEU A 244 9.71 -48.52 7.34
N ALA A 245 10.07 -47.56 8.19
CA ALA A 245 9.52 -47.34 9.53
C ALA A 245 8.44 -46.24 9.51
N SER A 246 7.41 -46.41 8.68
CA SER A 246 6.36 -45.40 8.44
C SER A 246 5.65 -44.89 9.72
N GLU A 247 5.57 -45.70 10.78
CA GLU A 247 5.09 -45.25 12.10
C GLU A 247 5.97 -44.12 12.66
N VAL A 248 7.31 -44.25 12.57
CA VAL A 248 8.27 -43.26 13.06
C VAL A 248 8.16 -41.98 12.24
N GLU A 249 8.10 -42.09 10.91
CA GLU A 249 7.93 -40.94 10.01
C GLU A 249 6.61 -40.20 10.30
N HIS A 250 5.47 -40.90 10.28
CA HIS A 250 4.15 -40.31 10.53
C HIS A 250 4.05 -39.66 11.92
N LYS A 251 4.56 -40.34 12.97
CA LYS A 251 4.53 -39.83 14.35
C LYS A 251 5.46 -38.63 14.53
N THR A 252 6.59 -38.59 13.82
CA THR A 252 7.48 -37.42 13.76
C THR A 252 6.77 -36.24 13.10
N VAL A 253 6.20 -36.41 11.91
CA VAL A 253 5.45 -35.36 11.21
C VAL A 253 4.28 -34.86 12.08
N THR A 254 3.48 -35.76 12.65
CA THR A 254 2.36 -35.40 13.55
C THR A 254 2.84 -34.60 14.77
N GLY A 255 4.00 -34.96 15.35
CA GLY A 255 4.60 -34.23 16.45
C GLY A 255 5.02 -32.81 16.06
N LEU A 256 5.74 -32.65 14.93
CA LEU A 256 6.17 -31.35 14.42
C LEU A 256 4.97 -30.43 14.16
N LEU A 257 3.93 -30.95 13.50
CA LEU A 257 2.69 -30.21 13.21
C LEU A 257 2.00 -29.72 14.49
N ARG A 258 1.86 -30.59 15.50
CA ARG A 258 1.25 -30.22 16.79
C ARG A 258 2.08 -29.21 17.57
N MET A 259 3.41 -29.29 17.55
CA MET A 259 4.25 -28.27 18.16
C MET A 259 4.04 -26.89 17.50
N ILE A 260 3.92 -26.83 16.18
CA ILE A 260 3.65 -25.56 15.48
C ILE A 260 2.22 -25.05 15.77
N GLU A 261 1.24 -25.95 15.89
CA GLU A 261 -0.12 -25.61 16.32
C GLU A 261 -0.17 -25.05 17.75
N SER A 262 0.50 -25.70 18.70
CA SER A 262 0.70 -25.19 20.08
C SER A 262 1.34 -23.79 20.08
N GLU A 263 2.36 -23.55 19.26
CA GLU A 263 2.98 -22.22 19.13
C GLU A 263 2.00 -21.16 18.56
N ARG A 264 1.09 -21.54 17.65
CA ARG A 264 0.03 -20.64 17.18
C ARG A 264 -1.02 -20.34 18.26
N LEU A 265 -1.24 -21.24 19.19
CA LEU A 265 -2.08 -21.03 20.37
C LEU A 265 -1.38 -20.20 21.48
N GLY A 266 -0.10 -19.87 21.30
CA GLY A 266 0.70 -19.07 22.24
C GLY A 266 1.42 -19.90 23.31
N GLU A 267 1.47 -21.23 23.16
CA GLU A 267 2.25 -22.10 24.04
C GLU A 267 3.75 -22.01 23.72
N ALA A 268 4.59 -22.11 24.75
CA ALA A 268 6.04 -22.10 24.58
C ALA A 268 6.53 -23.47 24.07
N VAL A 269 7.24 -23.49 22.94
CA VAL A 269 7.74 -24.71 22.30
C VAL A 269 9.25 -24.69 22.09
N GLU A 270 9.85 -25.89 22.01
CA GLU A 270 11.28 -26.05 21.76
C GLU A 270 11.61 -25.82 20.27
N ARG A 271 11.87 -24.55 19.93
CA ARG A 271 12.21 -24.12 18.55
C ARG A 271 13.50 -24.76 18.00
N THR A 272 14.44 -25.13 18.87
CA THR A 272 15.67 -25.84 18.51
C THR A 272 15.38 -27.23 17.94
N LEU A 273 14.53 -28.00 18.63
CA LEU A 273 14.09 -29.33 18.22
C LEU A 273 13.36 -29.29 16.87
N LEU A 274 12.44 -28.33 16.68
CA LEU A 274 11.80 -28.06 15.39
C LEU A 274 12.84 -27.79 14.29
N ASN A 275 13.78 -26.87 14.54
CA ASN A 275 14.80 -26.48 13.56
C ASN A 275 15.71 -27.66 13.15
N HIS A 276 16.15 -28.48 14.10
CA HIS A 276 17.00 -29.65 13.83
C HIS A 276 16.27 -30.73 13.05
N LEU A 277 15.03 -31.07 13.44
CA LEU A 277 14.24 -32.09 12.75
C LEU A 277 13.80 -31.63 11.36
N LEU A 278 13.42 -30.37 11.17
CA LEU A 278 13.09 -29.87 9.82
C LEU A 278 14.32 -29.85 8.90
N LYS A 279 15.49 -29.48 9.43
CA LYS A 279 16.77 -29.63 8.71
C LYS A 279 17.11 -31.09 8.38
N MET A 280 16.78 -32.06 9.23
CA MET A 280 16.88 -33.49 8.90
C MET A 280 16.00 -33.82 7.69
N PHE A 281 14.73 -33.40 7.67
CA PHE A 281 13.83 -33.65 6.53
C PHE A 281 14.35 -33.00 5.22
N THR A 282 14.95 -31.81 5.30
CA THR A 282 15.60 -31.15 4.15
C THR A 282 16.86 -31.90 3.70
N ALA A 283 17.75 -32.29 4.63
CA ALA A 283 18.97 -33.03 4.33
C ALA A 283 18.70 -34.43 3.73
N LEU A 284 17.61 -35.08 4.15
CA LEU A 284 17.13 -36.34 3.58
C LEU A 284 16.37 -36.16 2.26
N GLY A 285 16.02 -34.92 1.88
CA GLY A 285 15.27 -34.62 0.65
C GLY A 285 13.83 -35.14 0.66
N ILE A 286 13.19 -35.22 1.84
CA ILE A 286 11.79 -35.67 2.03
C ILE A 286 10.85 -34.54 2.47
N TYR A 287 11.39 -33.39 2.86
CA TYR A 287 10.66 -32.23 3.39
C TYR A 287 9.38 -31.89 2.60
N SER A 288 9.48 -31.69 1.29
CA SER A 288 8.33 -31.26 0.46
C SER A 288 7.26 -32.32 0.23
N GLU A 289 7.55 -33.60 0.46
CA GLU A 289 6.60 -34.70 0.30
C GLU A 289 5.97 -35.10 1.64
N SER A 290 6.80 -35.32 2.66
CA SER A 290 6.37 -35.87 3.95
C SER A 290 5.94 -34.82 4.97
N PHE A 291 6.44 -33.57 4.88
CA PHE A 291 6.13 -32.52 5.86
C PHE A 291 5.35 -31.34 5.25
N GLU A 292 5.85 -30.73 4.18
CA GLU A 292 5.32 -29.45 3.66
C GLU A 292 3.85 -29.53 3.23
N LYS A 293 3.44 -30.63 2.58
CA LYS A 293 2.05 -30.84 2.16
C LYS A 293 1.10 -30.97 3.37
N PRO A 294 1.29 -31.91 4.31
CA PRO A 294 0.52 -31.94 5.56
C PRO A 294 0.56 -30.62 6.36
N PHE A 295 1.70 -29.93 6.38
CA PHE A 295 1.84 -28.65 7.07
C PHE A 295 0.95 -27.55 6.49
N LEU A 296 0.88 -27.43 5.17
CA LEU A 296 0.02 -26.46 4.51
C LEU A 296 -1.46 -26.85 4.64
N GLU A 297 -1.79 -28.15 4.62
CA GLU A 297 -3.15 -28.66 4.86
C GLU A 297 -3.64 -28.34 6.27
N CYS A 298 -2.91 -28.74 7.32
CA CYS A 298 -3.26 -28.42 8.71
C CYS A 298 -3.28 -26.91 8.98
N THR A 299 -2.40 -26.14 8.34
CA THR A 299 -2.43 -24.67 8.43
C THR A 299 -3.67 -24.07 7.77
N SER A 300 -4.10 -24.62 6.64
CA SER A 300 -5.34 -24.22 5.97
C SER A 300 -6.56 -24.51 6.82
N GLU A 301 -6.62 -25.67 7.48
CA GLU A 301 -7.71 -26.03 8.39
C GLU A 301 -7.75 -25.14 9.65
N PHE A 302 -6.58 -24.93 10.28
CA PHE A 302 -6.42 -24.06 11.45
C PHE A 302 -6.93 -22.64 11.16
N TYR A 303 -6.44 -21.99 10.09
CA TYR A 303 -6.84 -20.62 9.78
C TYR A 303 -8.26 -20.51 9.22
N ALA A 304 -8.81 -21.56 8.59
CA ALA A 304 -10.23 -21.58 8.22
C ALA A 304 -11.15 -21.58 9.46
N ALA A 305 -10.78 -22.33 10.51
CA ALA A 305 -11.52 -22.34 11.77
C ALA A 305 -11.34 -21.03 12.55
N GLU A 306 -10.11 -20.53 12.67
CA GLU A 306 -9.81 -19.28 13.37
C GLU A 306 -10.47 -18.07 12.70
N GLY A 307 -10.37 -17.95 11.37
CA GLY A 307 -10.98 -16.88 10.59
C GLY A 307 -12.50 -16.81 10.77
N MET A 308 -13.19 -17.96 10.69
CA MET A 308 -14.63 -18.06 10.95
C MET A 308 -15.01 -17.66 12.38
N LYS A 309 -14.23 -18.09 13.39
CA LYS A 309 -14.48 -17.78 14.81
C LYS A 309 -14.33 -16.28 15.08
N TYR A 310 -13.21 -15.68 14.70
CA TYR A 310 -12.94 -14.26 14.96
C TYR A 310 -13.88 -13.35 14.15
N MET A 311 -14.24 -13.71 12.91
CA MET A 311 -15.21 -12.96 12.09
C MET A 311 -16.64 -12.97 12.67
N GLN A 312 -16.93 -13.84 13.64
CA GLN A 312 -18.20 -13.86 14.39
C GLN A 312 -18.13 -13.16 15.75
N GLN A 313 -16.94 -13.16 16.39
CA GLN A 313 -16.76 -12.72 17.79
C GLN A 313 -16.18 -11.30 17.92
N SER A 314 -15.45 -10.82 16.92
CA SER A 314 -14.77 -9.52 16.91
C SER A 314 -15.42 -8.55 15.93
N ASP A 315 -15.13 -7.26 16.11
CA ASP A 315 -15.41 -6.25 15.08
C ASP A 315 -14.37 -6.32 13.94
N VAL A 316 -14.62 -5.59 12.86
CA VAL A 316 -13.71 -5.59 11.70
C VAL A 316 -12.36 -4.93 11.99
N PRO A 317 -12.24 -3.79 12.71
CA PRO A 317 -10.96 -3.24 13.18
C PRO A 317 -10.05 -4.28 13.86
N ASP A 318 -10.56 -4.98 14.87
CA ASP A 318 -9.77 -5.91 15.66
C ASP A 318 -9.53 -7.23 14.92
N TYR A 319 -10.47 -7.65 14.05
CA TYR A 319 -10.22 -8.74 13.10
C TYR A 319 -9.03 -8.45 12.18
N LEU A 320 -8.99 -7.26 11.55
CA LEU A 320 -7.91 -6.91 10.62
C LEU A 320 -6.55 -6.81 11.34
N LYS A 321 -6.51 -6.33 12.59
CA LYS A 321 -5.30 -6.36 13.44
C LYS A 321 -4.86 -7.79 13.76
N HIS A 322 -5.81 -8.69 14.09
CA HIS A 322 -5.51 -10.11 14.32
C HIS A 322 -4.91 -10.76 13.07
N VAL A 323 -5.45 -10.49 11.88
CA VAL A 323 -4.88 -11.02 10.63
C VAL A 323 -3.48 -10.45 10.34
N GLU A 324 -3.27 -9.15 10.53
CA GLU A 324 -1.95 -8.51 10.40
C GLU A 324 -0.91 -9.17 11.34
N MET A 325 -1.29 -9.41 12.60
CA MET A 325 -0.49 -10.11 13.59
C MET A 325 -0.17 -11.55 13.15
N ARG A 326 -1.17 -12.35 12.73
CA ARG A 326 -0.97 -13.73 12.28
C ARG A 326 -0.04 -13.81 11.06
N LEU A 327 -0.19 -12.91 10.08
CA LEU A 327 0.70 -12.87 8.90
C LEU A 327 2.14 -12.50 9.29
N HIS A 328 2.35 -11.67 10.31
CA HIS A 328 3.68 -11.39 10.84
C HIS A 328 4.26 -12.60 11.59
N GLU A 329 3.49 -13.26 12.46
CA GLU A 329 3.95 -14.46 13.16
C GLU A 329 4.36 -15.58 12.19
N GLU A 330 3.57 -15.88 11.16
CA GLU A 330 3.91 -16.89 10.15
C GLU A 330 5.17 -16.50 9.35
N HIS A 331 5.39 -15.20 9.14
CA HIS A 331 6.64 -14.74 8.54
C HIS A 331 7.83 -15.01 9.47
N GLU A 332 7.74 -14.73 10.77
CA GLU A 332 8.80 -15.02 11.74
C GLU A 332 9.05 -16.54 11.88
N ARG A 333 8.01 -17.37 11.91
CA ARG A 333 8.12 -18.85 11.91
C ARG A 333 8.92 -19.34 10.68
N CYS A 334 8.71 -18.73 9.51
CA CYS A 334 9.51 -19.02 8.31
C CYS A 334 11.00 -18.68 8.46
N LEU A 335 11.35 -17.66 9.22
CA LEU A 335 12.75 -17.25 9.42
C LEU A 335 13.45 -18.11 10.50
N LEU A 336 12.69 -18.64 11.45
CA LEU A 336 13.24 -19.35 12.61
C LEU A 336 13.51 -20.84 12.37
N TYR A 337 12.64 -21.57 11.66
CA TYR A 337 12.80 -23.03 11.54
C TYR A 337 12.26 -23.71 10.26
N LEU A 338 11.42 -23.06 9.44
CA LEU A 338 10.93 -23.66 8.20
C LEU A 338 11.94 -23.49 7.04
N ASP A 339 11.74 -24.25 5.96
CA ASP A 339 12.49 -24.06 4.72
C ASP A 339 12.04 -22.77 4.00
N ALA A 340 12.99 -22.10 3.32
CA ALA A 340 12.73 -20.86 2.59
C ALA A 340 11.72 -21.04 1.44
N LEU A 341 11.61 -22.24 0.87
CA LEU A 341 10.64 -22.58 -0.17
C LEU A 341 9.19 -22.48 0.35
N THR A 342 8.94 -22.89 1.59
CA THR A 342 7.60 -22.93 2.22
C THR A 342 7.03 -21.54 2.49
N ARG A 343 7.87 -20.50 2.58
CA ARG A 343 7.43 -19.13 2.91
C ARG A 343 6.33 -18.61 1.99
N LYS A 344 6.44 -18.81 0.67
CA LYS A 344 5.43 -18.32 -0.29
C LYS A 344 4.10 -19.11 -0.17
N PRO A 345 4.08 -20.46 -0.23
CA PRO A 345 2.88 -21.26 0.01
C PRO A 345 2.19 -21.00 1.35
N LEU A 346 2.96 -20.80 2.43
CA LEU A 346 2.43 -20.61 3.78
C LEU A 346 1.67 -19.29 3.91
N ILE A 347 2.32 -18.18 3.54
CA ILE A 347 1.70 -16.86 3.59
C ILE A 347 0.46 -16.81 2.68
N ALA A 348 0.55 -17.35 1.46
CA ALA A 348 -0.61 -17.42 0.55
C ALA A 348 -1.77 -18.27 1.12
N THR A 349 -1.48 -19.30 1.92
CA THR A 349 -2.50 -20.12 2.58
C THR A 349 -3.17 -19.36 3.73
N ALA A 350 -2.39 -18.65 4.55
CA ALA A 350 -2.92 -17.79 5.60
C ALA A 350 -3.76 -16.63 5.02
N GLU A 351 -3.26 -15.94 3.98
CA GLU A 351 -3.98 -14.86 3.30
C GLU A 351 -5.30 -15.35 2.66
N ARG A 352 -5.32 -16.55 2.06
CA ARG A 352 -6.55 -17.15 1.51
C ARG A 352 -7.62 -17.39 2.60
N GLN A 353 -7.24 -18.01 3.71
CA GLN A 353 -8.21 -18.40 4.74
C GLN A 353 -8.62 -17.24 5.64
N LEU A 354 -7.72 -16.31 5.95
CA LEU A 354 -7.99 -15.16 6.84
C LEU A 354 -8.49 -13.91 6.10
N LEU A 355 -8.19 -13.72 4.82
CA LEU A 355 -8.65 -12.55 4.05
C LEU A 355 -9.59 -12.96 2.92
N GLU A 356 -9.08 -13.68 1.90
CA GLU A 356 -9.77 -13.90 0.62
C GLU A 356 -11.18 -14.47 0.79
N ARG A 357 -11.33 -15.47 1.67
CA ARG A 357 -12.61 -16.11 2.01
C ARG A 357 -13.61 -15.17 2.72
N HIS A 358 -13.11 -14.16 3.43
CA HIS A 358 -13.90 -13.30 4.32
C HIS A 358 -14.18 -11.90 3.77
N ILE A 359 -13.65 -11.55 2.59
CA ILE A 359 -13.76 -10.21 1.99
C ILE A 359 -15.21 -9.66 1.96
N PRO A 360 -16.24 -10.41 1.53
CA PRO A 360 -17.61 -9.90 1.54
C PRO A 360 -18.08 -9.55 2.96
N ALA A 361 -17.82 -10.44 3.93
CA ALA A 361 -18.22 -10.23 5.32
C ALA A 361 -17.48 -9.06 5.99
N ILE A 362 -16.20 -8.85 5.65
CA ILE A 362 -15.39 -7.71 6.10
C ILE A 362 -16.00 -6.39 5.60
N LEU A 363 -16.34 -6.33 4.31
CA LEU A 363 -16.92 -5.14 3.68
C LEU A 363 -18.33 -4.86 4.20
N ASP A 364 -19.21 -5.86 4.17
CA ASP A 364 -20.63 -5.73 4.54
C ASP A 364 -20.82 -5.30 6.01
N LYS A 365 -20.01 -5.84 6.93
CA LYS A 365 -20.10 -5.52 8.37
C LYS A 365 -19.33 -4.25 8.74
N GLY A 366 -18.14 -4.05 8.18
CA GLY A 366 -17.16 -3.09 8.72
C GLY A 366 -16.99 -1.82 7.92
N PHE A 367 -17.13 -1.88 6.58
CA PHE A 367 -16.67 -0.77 5.74
C PHE A 367 -17.42 0.55 6.00
N MET A 368 -18.76 0.50 6.10
CA MET A 368 -19.56 1.70 6.42
C MET A 368 -19.16 2.29 7.78
N MET A 369 -19.05 1.46 8.82
CA MET A 369 -18.64 1.88 10.17
C MET A 369 -17.26 2.55 10.19
N LEU A 370 -16.29 2.03 9.43
CA LEU A 370 -14.94 2.60 9.34
C LEU A 370 -14.94 3.96 8.65
N MET A 371 -15.73 4.11 7.58
CA MET A 371 -15.88 5.37 6.84
C MET A 371 -16.61 6.43 7.67
N ASP A 372 -17.77 6.09 8.24
CA ASP A 372 -18.56 6.98 9.11
C ASP A 372 -17.74 7.43 10.32
N GLY A 373 -17.02 6.49 10.96
CA GLY A 373 -16.17 6.73 12.11
C GLY A 373 -14.81 7.40 11.81
N HIS A 374 -14.52 7.73 10.54
CA HIS A 374 -13.25 8.34 10.10
C HIS A 374 -12.00 7.59 10.61
N ARG A 375 -12.05 6.24 10.58
CA ARG A 375 -11.02 5.36 11.16
C ARG A 375 -9.84 5.14 10.20
N ILE A 376 -9.07 6.21 9.95
CA ILE A 376 -7.96 6.26 8.98
C ILE A 376 -6.99 5.07 9.10
N GLU A 377 -6.47 4.78 10.31
CA GLU A 377 -5.51 3.68 10.52
C GLU A 377 -6.08 2.30 10.14
N ASP A 378 -7.36 2.07 10.44
CA ASP A 378 -8.03 0.80 10.17
C ASP A 378 -8.41 0.67 8.68
N LEU A 379 -8.73 1.78 8.02
CA LEU A 379 -8.91 1.86 6.57
C LEU A 379 -7.58 1.64 5.81
N GLN A 380 -6.48 2.19 6.32
CA GLN A 380 -5.13 1.97 5.77
C GLN A 380 -4.70 0.50 5.91
N ARG A 381 -4.99 -0.14 7.06
CA ARG A 381 -4.78 -1.58 7.26
C ARG A 381 -5.65 -2.40 6.32
N MET A 382 -6.93 -2.06 6.16
CA MET A 382 -7.84 -2.72 5.21
C MET A 382 -7.29 -2.65 3.77
N TYR A 383 -6.90 -1.46 3.31
CA TYR A 383 -6.30 -1.27 1.98
C TYR A 383 -5.03 -2.11 1.78
N SER A 384 -4.12 -2.10 2.76
CA SER A 384 -2.86 -2.84 2.72
C SER A 384 -3.08 -4.35 2.68
N LEU A 385 -4.02 -4.88 3.47
CA LEU A 385 -4.38 -6.30 3.49
C LEU A 385 -5.10 -6.71 2.19
N PHE A 386 -6.02 -5.89 1.68
CA PHE A 386 -6.75 -6.17 0.43
C PHE A 386 -5.84 -6.12 -0.80
N SER A 387 -4.76 -5.31 -0.77
CA SER A 387 -3.76 -5.28 -1.83
C SER A 387 -2.95 -6.57 -1.93
N ARG A 388 -2.75 -7.32 -0.83
CA ARG A 388 -2.04 -8.61 -0.85
C ARG A 388 -2.81 -9.68 -1.61
N VAL A 389 -4.12 -9.71 -1.43
CA VAL A 389 -5.05 -10.67 -2.06
C VAL A 389 -5.69 -10.16 -3.35
N ASN A 390 -5.14 -9.10 -3.97
CA ASN A 390 -5.63 -8.48 -5.21
C ASN A 390 -7.12 -8.05 -5.19
N ALA A 391 -7.69 -7.78 -4.01
CA ALA A 391 -9.12 -7.53 -3.82
C ALA A 391 -9.48 -6.05 -3.72
N LEU A 392 -8.59 -5.16 -4.17
CA LEU A 392 -8.83 -3.71 -4.22
C LEU A 392 -10.09 -3.37 -5.03
N GLU A 393 -10.46 -4.19 -6.02
CA GLU A 393 -11.68 -4.01 -6.80
C GLU A 393 -12.96 -4.06 -5.93
N SER A 394 -13.08 -5.06 -5.06
CA SER A 394 -14.19 -5.18 -4.11
C SER A 394 -14.26 -3.98 -3.16
N LEU A 395 -13.10 -3.46 -2.74
CA LEU A 395 -13.00 -2.26 -1.91
C LEU A 395 -13.44 -0.99 -2.66
N ARG A 396 -13.11 -0.85 -3.95
CA ARG A 396 -13.62 0.25 -4.80
C ARG A 396 -15.13 0.18 -4.98
N GLN A 397 -15.69 -1.03 -5.17
CA GLN A 397 -17.13 -1.23 -5.28
C GLN A 397 -17.87 -0.88 -3.97
N ALA A 398 -17.31 -1.28 -2.82
CA ALA A 398 -17.81 -0.87 -1.51
C ALA A 398 -17.74 0.66 -1.31
N LEU A 399 -16.62 1.30 -1.69
CA LEU A 399 -16.47 2.76 -1.64
C LEU A 399 -17.51 3.47 -2.52
N SER A 400 -17.67 3.06 -3.78
CA SER A 400 -18.68 3.67 -4.67
C SER A 400 -20.09 3.52 -4.08
N SER A 401 -20.40 2.35 -3.52
CA SER A 401 -21.70 2.05 -2.91
C SER A 401 -21.97 2.90 -1.66
N TYR A 402 -20.95 3.07 -0.80
CA TYR A 402 -20.99 3.97 0.35
C TYR A 402 -21.22 5.43 -0.07
N ILE A 403 -20.43 5.95 -1.01
CA ILE A 403 -20.55 7.35 -1.49
C ILE A 403 -21.94 7.60 -2.06
N ARG A 404 -22.46 6.67 -2.87
CA ARG A 404 -23.81 6.74 -3.45
C ARG A 404 -24.88 6.74 -2.37
N ARG A 405 -24.81 5.82 -1.39
CA ARG A 405 -25.79 5.68 -0.31
C ARG A 405 -25.81 6.88 0.65
N THR A 406 -24.66 7.26 1.19
CA THR A 406 -24.54 8.37 2.15
C THR A 406 -24.84 9.70 1.46
N GLY A 407 -24.32 9.90 0.24
CA GLY A 407 -24.62 11.08 -0.56
C GLY A 407 -26.11 11.20 -0.94
N GLN A 408 -26.79 10.10 -1.28
CA GLN A 408 -28.23 10.12 -1.58
C GLN A 408 -29.06 10.68 -0.43
N GLY A 409 -28.68 10.39 0.81
CA GLY A 409 -29.30 10.97 2.00
C GLY A 409 -29.11 12.49 2.14
N ILE A 410 -28.09 13.07 1.49
CA ILE A 410 -27.82 14.51 1.47
C ILE A 410 -28.60 15.19 0.31
N VAL A 411 -28.63 14.58 -0.88
CA VAL A 411 -29.17 15.22 -2.10
C VAL A 411 -30.70 15.07 -2.26
N LEU A 412 -31.30 14.05 -1.63
CA LEU A 412 -32.74 13.78 -1.73
C LEU A 412 -33.57 14.30 -0.55
N ASP A 413 -32.92 14.85 0.49
CA ASP A 413 -33.58 15.43 1.67
C ASP A 413 -34.02 16.88 1.37
N GLU A 414 -35.23 17.05 0.83
CA GLU A 414 -35.76 18.36 0.42
C GLU A 414 -35.96 19.32 1.60
N GLU A 415 -36.09 18.83 2.85
CA GLU A 415 -36.19 19.69 4.04
C GLU A 415 -34.86 20.39 4.34
N LYS A 416 -33.74 19.77 3.94
CA LYS A 416 -32.36 20.27 4.14
C LYS A 416 -31.72 20.84 2.87
N ASP A 417 -32.51 21.26 1.88
CA ASP A 417 -32.05 21.91 0.64
C ASP A 417 -31.09 23.10 0.88
N LYS A 418 -31.17 23.77 2.04
CA LYS A 418 -30.25 24.85 2.44
C LYS A 418 -28.85 24.36 2.80
N ASP A 419 -28.77 23.24 3.50
CA ASP A 419 -27.53 22.69 4.07
C ASP A 419 -26.84 21.72 3.09
N MET A 420 -27.55 21.28 2.04
CA MET A 420 -27.06 20.34 1.02
C MET A 420 -25.69 20.73 0.44
N VAL A 421 -25.45 22.00 0.09
CA VAL A 421 -24.16 22.41 -0.49
C VAL A 421 -23.03 22.37 0.56
N PRO A 422 -23.15 22.97 1.76
CA PRO A 422 -22.23 22.72 2.87
C PRO A 422 -21.93 21.24 3.13
N SER A 423 -22.96 20.40 3.28
CA SER A 423 -22.79 18.97 3.57
C SER A 423 -22.09 18.21 2.44
N LEU A 424 -22.33 18.57 1.16
CA LEU A 424 -21.59 17.98 0.03
C LEU A 424 -20.11 18.41 0.02
N LEU A 425 -19.78 19.63 0.44
CA LEU A 425 -18.40 20.10 0.56
C LEU A 425 -17.65 19.38 1.69
N GLU A 426 -18.29 19.24 2.85
CA GLU A 426 -17.73 18.50 4.00
C GLU A 426 -17.56 17.01 3.67
N PHE A 427 -18.56 16.39 3.06
CA PHE A 427 -18.49 14.98 2.64
C PHE A 427 -17.39 14.74 1.59
N LYS A 428 -17.22 15.66 0.63
CA LYS A 428 -16.12 15.58 -0.35
C LYS A 428 -14.75 15.72 0.33
N ALA A 429 -14.60 16.65 1.28
CA ALA A 429 -13.34 16.86 2.00
C ALA A 429 -12.97 15.66 2.88
N SER A 430 -13.94 15.04 3.56
CA SER A 430 -13.76 13.79 4.31
C SER A 430 -13.25 12.66 3.41
N LEU A 431 -13.89 12.46 2.24
CA LEU A 431 -13.49 11.43 1.29
C LEU A 431 -12.11 11.68 0.65
N ASP A 432 -11.72 12.95 0.47
CA ASP A 432 -10.38 13.30 -0.01
C ASP A 432 -9.31 13.01 1.04
N SER A 433 -9.52 13.35 2.32
CA SER A 433 -8.61 12.98 3.43
C SER A 433 -8.46 11.46 3.54
N ILE A 434 -9.57 10.70 3.50
CA ILE A 434 -9.53 9.23 3.51
C ILE A 434 -8.74 8.68 2.31
N TRP A 435 -8.94 9.24 1.10
CA TRP A 435 -8.19 8.83 -0.09
C TRP A 435 -6.69 9.13 0.01
N GLU A 436 -6.32 10.30 0.52
CA GLU A 436 -4.92 10.71 0.67
C GLU A 436 -4.19 9.90 1.74
N GLU A 437 -4.82 9.68 2.89
CA GLU A 437 -4.20 9.07 4.07
C GLU A 437 -4.33 7.54 4.10
N SER A 438 -5.50 6.99 3.73
CA SER A 438 -5.79 5.54 3.85
C SER A 438 -5.48 4.76 2.57
N PHE A 439 -5.70 5.34 1.39
CA PHE A 439 -5.63 4.63 0.10
C PHE A 439 -4.37 4.98 -0.73
N SER A 440 -3.33 5.49 -0.07
CA SER A 440 -2.01 5.79 -0.66
C SER A 440 -2.07 6.63 -1.95
N LYS A 441 -3.05 7.54 -2.06
CA LYS A 441 -3.31 8.38 -3.25
C LYS A 441 -3.52 7.57 -4.55
N ASN A 442 -4.10 6.38 -4.45
CA ASN A 442 -4.36 5.51 -5.60
C ASN A 442 -5.36 6.16 -6.58
N GLU A 443 -4.96 6.37 -7.83
CA GLU A 443 -5.76 7.02 -8.88
C GLU A 443 -7.08 6.28 -9.20
N ALA A 444 -7.11 4.95 -9.09
CA ALA A 444 -8.34 4.19 -9.32
C ALA A 444 -9.41 4.50 -8.26
N PHE A 445 -8.99 4.77 -7.01
CA PHE A 445 -9.88 5.22 -5.94
C PHE A 445 -10.32 6.67 -6.17
N CYS A 446 -9.40 7.56 -6.58
CA CYS A 446 -9.72 8.95 -6.95
C CYS A 446 -10.80 9.02 -8.05
N ASN A 447 -10.67 8.20 -9.10
CA ASN A 447 -11.66 8.13 -10.17
C ASN A 447 -12.99 7.53 -9.69
N THR A 448 -12.94 6.49 -8.85
CA THR A 448 -14.16 5.91 -8.23
C THR A 448 -14.93 6.95 -7.40
N ILE A 449 -14.23 7.86 -6.70
CA ILE A 449 -14.83 8.98 -5.96
C ILE A 449 -15.46 9.98 -6.95
N LYS A 450 -14.73 10.40 -8.00
CA LYS A 450 -15.24 11.33 -9.03
C LYS A 450 -16.53 10.80 -9.67
N ASP A 451 -16.52 9.56 -10.15
CA ASP A 451 -17.66 8.92 -10.83
C ASP A 451 -18.89 8.78 -9.90
N ALA A 452 -18.66 8.49 -8.62
CA ALA A 452 -19.71 8.41 -7.62
C ALA A 452 -20.30 9.79 -7.28
N PHE A 453 -19.47 10.84 -7.17
CA PHE A 453 -19.92 12.22 -6.96
C PHE A 453 -20.64 12.82 -8.18
N GLU A 454 -20.16 12.56 -9.40
CA GLU A 454 -20.85 13.01 -10.61
C GLU A 454 -22.24 12.38 -10.71
N HIS A 455 -22.36 11.07 -10.51
CA HIS A 455 -23.65 10.42 -10.45
C HIS A 455 -24.53 11.01 -9.34
N LEU A 456 -23.99 11.21 -8.14
CA LEU A 456 -24.71 11.75 -6.99
C LEU A 456 -25.31 13.15 -7.26
N ILE A 457 -24.49 14.08 -7.74
CA ILE A 457 -24.87 15.48 -7.95
C ILE A 457 -25.92 15.61 -9.05
N ASN A 458 -25.98 14.68 -10.00
CA ASN A 458 -26.96 14.69 -11.09
C ASN A 458 -28.22 13.84 -10.83
N LEU A 459 -28.37 13.24 -9.63
CA LEU A 459 -29.60 12.51 -9.27
C LEU A 459 -30.85 13.40 -9.24
N ARG A 460 -30.74 14.62 -8.69
CA ARG A 460 -31.84 15.59 -8.62
C ARG A 460 -31.65 16.63 -9.72
N GLN A 461 -32.45 16.54 -10.77
CA GLN A 461 -32.33 17.45 -11.93
C GLN A 461 -32.41 18.92 -11.50
N ASN A 462 -31.48 19.74 -12.02
CA ASN A 462 -31.44 21.21 -11.94
C ASN A 462 -31.27 21.84 -10.53
N ARG A 463 -31.66 21.15 -9.46
CA ARG A 463 -31.64 21.71 -8.09
C ARG A 463 -30.24 21.91 -7.52
N PRO A 464 -29.27 20.98 -7.66
CA PRO A 464 -27.89 21.24 -7.24
C PRO A 464 -27.24 22.41 -7.99
N ALA A 465 -27.54 22.58 -9.28
CA ALA A 465 -27.12 23.75 -10.06
C ALA A 465 -27.68 25.07 -9.49
N GLU A 466 -28.98 25.11 -9.17
CA GLU A 466 -29.62 26.26 -8.52
C GLU A 466 -29.04 26.56 -7.13
N LEU A 467 -28.89 25.53 -6.29
CA LEU A 467 -28.45 25.68 -4.89
C LEU A 467 -26.97 26.08 -4.81
N ILE A 468 -26.12 25.56 -5.69
CA ILE A 468 -24.71 25.97 -5.79
C ILE A 468 -24.59 27.43 -6.29
N ALA A 469 -25.45 27.86 -7.22
CA ALA A 469 -25.50 29.27 -7.62
C ALA A 469 -25.96 30.20 -6.49
N LYS A 470 -26.95 29.79 -5.68
CA LYS A 470 -27.40 30.54 -4.49
C LYS A 470 -26.35 30.59 -3.39
N PHE A 471 -25.64 29.50 -3.13
CA PHE A 471 -24.56 29.45 -2.15
C PHE A 471 -23.44 30.43 -2.51
N LEU A 472 -23.06 30.50 -3.79
CA LEU A 472 -22.10 31.51 -4.28
C LEU A 472 -22.61 32.95 -4.14
N ASP A 473 -23.90 33.21 -4.43
CA ASP A 473 -24.50 34.53 -4.19
C ASP A 473 -24.48 34.93 -2.71
N GLU A 474 -24.75 33.98 -1.80
CA GLU A 474 -24.63 34.21 -0.37
C GLU A 474 -23.19 34.51 0.05
N LYS A 475 -22.20 33.74 -0.45
CA LYS A 475 -20.78 33.95 -0.15
C LYS A 475 -20.22 35.26 -0.70
N LEU A 476 -20.69 35.73 -1.85
CA LEU A 476 -20.22 36.95 -2.51
C LEU A 476 -20.95 38.25 -2.09
N ARG A 477 -21.89 38.20 -1.14
CA ARG A 477 -22.61 39.40 -0.64
C ARG A 477 -21.87 40.13 0.48
N ALA A 478 -21.99 41.46 0.50
CA ALA A 478 -21.36 42.39 1.45
C ALA A 478 -21.73 42.21 2.94
N GLY A 479 -22.56 41.23 3.28
CA GLY A 479 -22.87 40.82 4.66
C GLY A 479 -21.77 39.99 5.32
N ASN A 480 -20.91 39.31 4.56
CA ASN A 480 -19.91 38.35 5.07
C ASN A 480 -18.64 39.03 5.62
N LYS A 481 -18.80 40.04 6.48
CA LYS A 481 -17.68 40.81 7.05
C LYS A 481 -16.78 40.07 8.04
N GLY A 482 -16.99 38.75 8.22
CA GLY A 482 -16.24 37.90 9.14
C GLY A 482 -15.34 36.85 8.48
N THR A 483 -15.35 36.73 7.15
CA THR A 483 -14.53 35.77 6.39
C THR A 483 -13.38 36.52 5.71
N SER A 484 -12.16 35.98 5.78
CA SER A 484 -11.01 36.59 5.09
C SER A 484 -11.10 36.41 3.57
N GLU A 485 -10.39 37.23 2.79
CA GLU A 485 -10.36 37.07 1.33
C GLU A 485 -9.75 35.72 0.91
N GLU A 486 -8.78 35.20 1.69
CA GLU A 486 -8.15 33.90 1.49
C GLU A 486 -9.11 32.73 1.80
N GLU A 487 -9.87 32.81 2.90
CA GLU A 487 -10.91 31.83 3.24
C GLU A 487 -12.04 31.83 2.21
N LEU A 488 -12.41 33.01 1.70
CA LEU A 488 -13.42 33.15 0.65
C LEU A 488 -12.93 32.48 -0.64
N GLU A 489 -11.73 32.80 -1.11
CA GLU A 489 -11.13 32.23 -2.31
C GLU A 489 -11.01 30.69 -2.21
N GLY A 490 -10.52 30.17 -1.08
CA GLY A 490 -10.48 28.74 -0.80
C GLY A 490 -11.87 28.08 -0.73
N THR A 491 -12.91 28.82 -0.35
CA THR A 491 -14.31 28.37 -0.42
C THR A 491 -14.80 28.32 -1.88
N LEU A 492 -14.47 29.33 -2.71
CA LEU A 492 -14.83 29.35 -4.13
C LEU A 492 -14.21 28.16 -4.88
N ASP A 493 -12.94 27.84 -4.62
CA ASP A 493 -12.27 26.69 -5.24
C ASP A 493 -12.90 25.34 -4.86
N LYS A 494 -13.28 25.15 -3.59
CA LYS A 494 -14.01 23.95 -3.15
C LYS A 494 -15.39 23.84 -3.82
N VAL A 495 -16.12 24.95 -3.97
CA VAL A 495 -17.41 24.97 -4.69
C VAL A 495 -17.23 24.66 -6.18
N LEU A 496 -16.12 25.08 -6.79
CA LEU A 496 -15.82 24.77 -8.19
C LEU A 496 -15.52 23.29 -8.43
N VAL A 497 -14.99 22.57 -7.44
CA VAL A 497 -14.90 21.09 -7.50
C VAL A 497 -16.30 20.48 -7.62
N LEU A 498 -17.31 20.96 -6.87
CA LEU A 498 -18.69 20.51 -7.04
C LEU A 498 -19.28 20.93 -8.40
N PHE A 499 -19.00 22.16 -8.86
CA PHE A 499 -19.48 22.67 -10.16
C PHE A 499 -19.01 21.82 -11.35
N ARG A 500 -17.78 21.27 -11.30
CA ARG A 500 -17.25 20.38 -12.35
C ARG A 500 -18.13 19.16 -12.58
N PHE A 501 -18.74 18.62 -11.53
CA PHE A 501 -19.62 17.45 -11.56
C PHE A 501 -21.06 17.76 -12.03
N ILE A 502 -21.45 19.02 -12.22
CA ILE A 502 -22.81 19.40 -12.62
C ILE A 502 -22.98 19.26 -14.13
N GLN A 503 -24.03 18.57 -14.57
CA GLN A 503 -24.42 18.52 -15.99
C GLN A 503 -25.25 19.76 -16.41
N GLY A 504 -26.17 20.23 -15.56
CA GLY A 504 -27.02 21.43 -15.78
C GLY A 504 -26.30 22.77 -15.61
N LYS A 505 -25.21 23.00 -16.35
CA LYS A 505 -24.37 24.22 -16.26
C LYS A 505 -25.07 25.47 -16.80
N ASP A 506 -26.00 25.31 -17.73
CA ASP A 506 -26.88 26.36 -18.26
C ASP A 506 -27.88 26.87 -17.21
N VAL A 507 -28.44 25.96 -16.40
CA VAL A 507 -29.28 26.30 -15.25
C VAL A 507 -28.47 27.08 -14.23
N PHE A 508 -27.26 26.63 -13.91
CA PHE A 508 -26.34 27.38 -13.06
C PHE A 508 -26.07 28.80 -13.63
N GLU A 509 -25.75 28.94 -14.93
CA GLU A 509 -25.54 30.25 -15.58
C GLU A 509 -26.75 31.17 -15.39
N ALA A 510 -27.97 30.64 -15.60
CA ALA A 510 -29.20 31.41 -15.50
C ALA A 510 -29.44 31.96 -14.07
N PHE A 511 -29.25 31.14 -13.04
CA PHE A 511 -29.36 31.58 -11.65
C PHE A 511 -28.22 32.52 -11.26
N TYR A 512 -26.96 32.16 -11.54
CA TYR A 512 -25.78 32.94 -11.20
C TYR A 512 -25.84 34.35 -11.84
N LYS A 513 -26.17 34.44 -13.13
CA LYS A 513 -26.32 35.71 -13.87
C LYS A 513 -27.42 36.60 -13.28
N LYS A 514 -28.57 36.02 -12.92
CA LYS A 514 -29.71 36.74 -12.33
C LYS A 514 -29.32 37.38 -10.99
N ASP A 515 -28.59 36.65 -10.16
CA ASP A 515 -28.23 37.14 -8.83
C ASP A 515 -26.97 38.04 -8.85
N LEU A 516 -26.00 37.78 -9.74
CA LEU A 516 -24.92 38.73 -10.08
C LEU A 516 -25.48 40.08 -10.53
N ALA A 517 -26.50 40.10 -11.39
CA ALA A 517 -27.11 41.34 -11.85
C ALA A 517 -27.66 42.19 -10.69
N LYS A 518 -28.26 41.53 -9.67
CA LYS A 518 -28.72 42.22 -8.45
C LYS A 518 -27.56 42.73 -7.61
N ARG A 519 -26.49 41.93 -7.43
CA ARG A 519 -25.32 42.35 -6.64
C ARG A 519 -24.65 43.58 -7.25
N LEU A 520 -24.48 43.59 -8.57
CA LEU A 520 -23.90 44.71 -9.33
C LEU A 520 -24.77 45.98 -9.29
N LEU A 521 -26.08 45.87 -9.59
CA LEU A 521 -26.97 47.05 -9.68
C LEU A 521 -27.35 47.65 -8.31
N LEU A 522 -27.32 46.86 -7.24
CA LEU A 522 -27.64 47.31 -5.88
C LEU A 522 -26.40 47.59 -5.03
N GLY A 523 -25.18 47.44 -5.58
CA GLY A 523 -23.93 47.64 -4.84
C GLY A 523 -23.75 46.68 -3.66
N LYS A 524 -24.23 45.43 -3.78
CA LYS A 524 -24.27 44.43 -2.69
C LYS A 524 -23.17 43.37 -2.72
N SER A 525 -22.22 43.44 -3.65
CA SER A 525 -21.05 42.56 -3.70
C SER A 525 -20.09 42.82 -2.52
N ALA A 526 -19.45 41.78 -1.98
CA ALA A 526 -18.47 41.89 -0.91
C ALA A 526 -17.15 42.52 -1.37
N SER A 527 -16.64 42.07 -2.53
CA SER A 527 -15.46 42.60 -3.20
C SER A 527 -15.65 42.50 -4.71
N ILE A 528 -15.20 43.51 -5.46
CA ILE A 528 -15.21 43.50 -6.93
C ILE A 528 -14.19 42.47 -7.44
N ASP A 529 -13.07 42.32 -6.75
CA ASP A 529 -11.98 41.43 -7.16
C ASP A 529 -12.35 39.96 -6.93
N ALA A 530 -13.09 39.64 -5.86
CA ALA A 530 -13.65 38.30 -5.65
C ALA A 530 -14.64 37.90 -6.76
N GLU A 531 -15.48 38.83 -7.23
CA GLU A 531 -16.41 38.57 -8.34
C GLU A 531 -15.67 38.37 -9.67
N LYS A 532 -14.61 39.17 -9.93
CA LYS A 532 -13.72 39.01 -11.09
C LYS A 532 -12.95 37.68 -11.03
N SER A 533 -12.47 37.28 -9.84
CA SER A 533 -11.86 35.97 -9.59
C SER A 533 -12.83 34.84 -9.95
N MET A 534 -14.05 34.87 -9.41
CA MET A 534 -15.05 33.84 -9.66
C MET A 534 -15.40 33.70 -11.16
N ILE A 535 -15.54 34.81 -11.89
CA ILE A 535 -15.76 34.77 -13.34
C ILE A 535 -14.53 34.21 -14.07
N SER A 536 -13.32 34.57 -13.66
CA SER A 536 -12.08 34.01 -14.22
C SER A 536 -12.02 32.49 -14.05
N LYS A 537 -12.36 31.98 -12.86
CA LYS A 537 -12.43 30.54 -12.60
C LYS A 537 -13.50 29.84 -13.45
N LEU A 538 -14.72 30.40 -13.55
CA LEU A 538 -15.78 29.87 -14.43
C LEU A 538 -15.36 29.85 -15.92
N LYS A 539 -14.56 30.82 -16.35
CA LYS A 539 -14.00 30.90 -17.71
C LYS A 539 -13.00 29.77 -18.00
N THR A 540 -12.20 29.39 -17.01
CA THR A 540 -11.30 28.23 -17.09
C THR A 540 -12.09 26.93 -17.21
N GLU A 541 -13.17 26.77 -16.46
CA GLU A 541 -13.97 25.53 -16.44
C GLU A 541 -14.91 25.35 -17.64
N CYS A 542 -15.44 26.44 -18.21
CA CYS A 542 -16.50 26.39 -19.25
C CYS A 542 -16.17 27.18 -20.52
N GLY A 543 -14.99 27.80 -20.59
CA GLY A 543 -14.56 28.61 -21.73
C GLY A 543 -15.20 30.01 -21.77
N SER A 544 -14.67 30.83 -22.67
CA SER A 544 -15.05 32.25 -22.81
C SER A 544 -16.50 32.47 -23.27
N GLN A 545 -17.12 31.53 -23.98
CA GLN A 545 -18.50 31.66 -24.44
C GLN A 545 -19.51 31.62 -23.28
N PHE A 546 -19.21 30.85 -22.23
CA PHE A 546 -20.02 30.76 -21.02
C PHE A 546 -19.98 32.08 -20.23
N THR A 547 -18.79 32.66 -20.07
CA THR A 547 -18.59 33.88 -19.27
C THR A 547 -18.83 35.17 -20.02
N ASN A 548 -18.91 35.17 -21.35
CA ASN A 548 -19.02 36.38 -22.19
C ASN A 548 -20.09 37.37 -21.71
N LYS A 549 -21.29 36.88 -21.36
CA LYS A 549 -22.39 37.71 -20.84
C LYS A 549 -22.06 38.32 -19.47
N LEU A 550 -21.45 37.53 -18.58
CA LEU A 550 -21.05 37.96 -17.23
C LEU A 550 -19.93 39.01 -17.29
N GLU A 551 -18.94 38.80 -18.15
CA GLU A 551 -17.87 39.77 -18.45
C GLU A 551 -18.44 41.07 -19.08
N GLY A 552 -19.45 40.93 -19.94
CA GLY A 552 -20.20 42.06 -20.51
C GLY A 552 -20.91 42.90 -19.45
N MET A 553 -21.54 42.26 -18.45
CA MET A 553 -22.18 42.96 -17.33
C MET A 553 -21.18 43.80 -16.51
N PHE A 554 -19.95 43.30 -16.28
CA PHE A 554 -18.91 44.09 -15.63
C PHE A 554 -18.47 45.31 -16.45
N LYS A 555 -18.26 45.11 -17.76
CA LYS A 555 -17.91 46.21 -18.68
C LYS A 555 -19.00 47.28 -18.74
N ASP A 556 -20.27 46.90 -18.74
CA ASP A 556 -21.39 47.84 -18.70
C ASP A 556 -21.40 48.66 -17.39
N ILE A 557 -21.07 48.06 -16.23
CA ILE A 557 -20.98 48.77 -14.94
C ILE A 557 -19.79 49.74 -14.91
N GLU A 558 -18.62 49.34 -15.40
CA GLU A 558 -17.44 50.20 -15.48
C GLU A 558 -17.67 51.37 -16.44
N LEU A 559 -18.13 51.09 -17.68
CA LEU A 559 -18.48 52.12 -18.66
C LEU A 559 -19.61 53.03 -18.18
N SER A 560 -20.58 52.52 -17.40
CA SER A 560 -21.61 53.36 -16.79
C SER A 560 -21.03 54.41 -15.84
N LYS A 561 -19.98 54.11 -15.08
CA LYS A 561 -19.32 55.11 -14.21
C LYS A 561 -18.72 56.24 -15.05
N GLU A 562 -17.96 55.89 -16.10
CA GLU A 562 -17.38 56.86 -17.05
C GLU A 562 -18.46 57.72 -17.74
N ILE A 563 -19.59 57.11 -18.12
CA ILE A 563 -20.74 57.82 -18.71
C ILE A 563 -21.35 58.80 -17.70
N ASN A 564 -21.52 58.42 -16.43
CA ASN A 564 -22.05 59.31 -15.39
C ASN A 564 -21.11 60.48 -15.09
N GLU A 565 -19.81 60.24 -15.03
CA GLU A 565 -18.80 61.30 -14.86
C GLU A 565 -18.81 62.25 -16.06
N SER A 566 -18.79 61.70 -17.28
CA SER A 566 -18.91 62.47 -18.53
C SER A 566 -20.23 63.25 -18.62
N PHE A 567 -21.33 62.72 -18.06
CA PHE A 567 -22.61 63.41 -17.98
C PHE A 567 -22.57 64.56 -16.97
N LYS A 568 -22.12 64.31 -15.73
CA LYS A 568 -21.97 65.34 -14.68
C LYS A 568 -21.08 66.51 -15.14
N GLN A 569 -20.10 66.26 -16.01
CA GLN A 569 -19.23 67.28 -16.60
C GLN A 569 -19.78 67.95 -17.88
N SER A 570 -20.93 67.52 -18.40
CA SER A 570 -21.53 68.05 -19.63
C SER A 570 -22.18 69.43 -19.44
N SER A 571 -22.32 70.21 -20.52
CA SER A 571 -23.07 71.48 -20.49
C SER A 571 -24.56 71.23 -20.32
N GLN A 572 -25.10 70.14 -20.88
CA GLN A 572 -26.49 69.72 -20.70
C GLN A 572 -26.82 69.52 -19.21
N ALA A 573 -25.98 68.78 -18.48
CA ALA A 573 -26.17 68.57 -17.05
C ALA A 573 -26.06 69.87 -16.24
N ARG A 574 -25.02 70.69 -16.48
CA ARG A 574 -24.78 71.93 -15.72
C ARG A 574 -25.84 73.03 -15.93
N ILE A 575 -26.56 73.02 -17.05
CA ILE A 575 -27.49 74.09 -17.43
C ILE A 575 -28.96 73.66 -17.28
N LYS A 576 -29.30 72.39 -17.59
CA LYS A 576 -30.70 71.94 -17.68
C LYS A 576 -31.22 71.16 -16.47
N LEU A 577 -30.35 70.65 -15.58
CA LEU A 577 -30.80 69.78 -14.48
C LEU A 577 -31.46 70.56 -13.32
N PRO A 578 -32.56 70.04 -12.74
CA PRO A 578 -33.12 70.55 -11.48
C PRO A 578 -32.12 70.44 -10.32
N SER A 579 -32.10 71.42 -9.43
CA SER A 579 -31.32 71.37 -8.20
C SER A 579 -31.95 70.45 -7.15
N GLY A 580 -31.13 69.77 -6.36
CA GLY A 580 -31.57 68.94 -5.23
C GLY A 580 -31.79 67.45 -5.51
N ILE A 581 -31.64 66.98 -6.76
CA ILE A 581 -31.71 65.55 -7.12
C ILE A 581 -30.35 65.10 -7.65
N GLU A 582 -29.70 64.18 -6.96
CA GLU A 582 -28.61 63.39 -7.52
C GLU A 582 -29.15 62.07 -8.07
N MET A 583 -28.89 61.81 -9.36
CA MET A 583 -29.24 60.55 -10.03
C MET A 583 -27.99 60.00 -10.73
N SER A 584 -27.86 58.68 -10.70
CA SER A 584 -26.80 57.92 -11.35
C SER A 584 -27.47 56.88 -12.25
N VAL A 585 -26.99 56.73 -13.48
CA VAL A 585 -27.63 55.90 -14.51
C VAL A 585 -26.72 54.75 -14.90
N HIS A 586 -27.20 53.52 -14.72
CA HIS A 586 -26.55 52.33 -15.27
C HIS A 586 -27.09 52.06 -16.68
N VAL A 587 -26.21 52.13 -17.68
CA VAL A 587 -26.54 51.87 -19.09
C VAL A 587 -26.14 50.44 -19.42
N LEU A 588 -27.14 49.59 -19.69
CA LEU A 588 -26.98 48.13 -19.75
C LEU A 588 -27.17 47.61 -21.18
N THR A 589 -26.28 46.73 -21.64
CA THR A 589 -26.34 46.14 -22.97
C THR A 589 -27.39 45.03 -23.03
N THR A 590 -28.42 45.22 -23.86
CA THR A 590 -29.50 44.24 -24.05
C THR A 590 -28.93 42.92 -24.60
N GLY A 591 -29.15 41.81 -23.88
CA GLY A 591 -28.66 40.48 -24.24
C GLY A 591 -27.54 39.94 -23.33
N TYR A 592 -26.82 40.80 -22.60
CA TYR A 592 -25.91 40.37 -21.54
C TYR A 592 -26.64 40.22 -20.20
N TRP A 593 -27.52 41.17 -19.89
CA TRP A 593 -28.31 41.19 -18.66
C TRP A 593 -29.55 40.28 -18.76
N PRO A 594 -30.11 39.84 -17.62
CA PRO A 594 -31.41 39.16 -17.60
C PRO A 594 -32.51 39.99 -18.28
N THR A 595 -33.54 39.31 -18.81
CA THR A 595 -34.71 40.00 -19.35
C THR A 595 -35.58 40.50 -18.21
N TYR A 596 -35.83 41.82 -18.18
CA TYR A 596 -36.73 42.45 -17.21
C TYR A 596 -38.00 42.91 -17.92
N PRO A 597 -39.20 42.55 -17.42
CA PRO A 597 -40.45 43.03 -17.99
C PRO A 597 -40.56 44.55 -17.76
N PRO A 598 -40.87 45.35 -18.81
CA PRO A 598 -41.16 46.77 -18.64
C PRO A 598 -42.30 46.97 -17.66
N MET A 599 -42.19 48.01 -16.83
CA MET A 599 -43.21 48.40 -15.87
C MET A 599 -43.52 49.89 -16.03
N ASP A 600 -44.77 50.20 -16.36
CA ASP A 600 -45.25 51.57 -16.45
C ASP A 600 -45.40 52.16 -15.05
N VAL A 601 -44.54 53.13 -14.74
CA VAL A 601 -44.50 53.84 -13.45
C VAL A 601 -44.71 55.32 -13.71
N ARG A 602 -45.64 55.95 -12.97
CA ARG A 602 -45.83 57.40 -13.00
C ARG A 602 -44.73 58.07 -12.19
N LEU A 603 -43.63 58.43 -12.85
CA LEU A 603 -42.52 59.16 -12.24
C LEU A 603 -42.90 60.65 -12.00
N PRO A 604 -42.40 61.28 -10.91
CA PRO A 604 -42.45 62.73 -10.73
C PRO A 604 -41.88 63.50 -11.92
N HIS A 605 -42.36 64.72 -12.13
CA HIS A 605 -41.98 65.55 -13.30
C HIS A 605 -40.46 65.76 -13.38
N GLU A 606 -39.84 66.01 -12.23
CA GLU A 606 -38.41 66.28 -12.05
C GLU A 606 -37.55 65.09 -12.50
N LEU A 607 -38.01 63.86 -12.26
CA LEU A 607 -37.31 62.64 -12.72
C LEU A 607 -37.49 62.41 -14.22
N ASN A 608 -38.67 62.72 -14.79
CA ASN A 608 -38.85 62.65 -16.25
C ASN A 608 -37.93 63.65 -16.97
N VAL A 609 -37.84 64.89 -16.47
CA VAL A 609 -36.90 65.91 -16.98
C VAL A 609 -35.45 65.41 -16.92
N TYR A 610 -35.04 64.78 -15.81
CA TYR A 610 -33.71 64.17 -15.71
C TYR A 610 -33.50 63.06 -16.76
N GLN A 611 -34.47 62.15 -16.92
CA GLN A 611 -34.40 61.06 -17.89
C GLN A 611 -34.27 61.57 -19.34
N ASP A 612 -35.00 62.63 -19.70
CA ASP A 612 -34.93 63.22 -21.05
C ASP A 612 -33.60 63.94 -21.31
N ILE A 613 -33.07 64.70 -20.33
CA ILE A 613 -31.76 65.37 -20.46
C ILE A 613 -30.63 64.33 -20.58
N PHE A 614 -30.67 63.26 -19.77
CA PHE A 614 -29.71 62.17 -19.89
C PHE A 614 -29.79 61.46 -21.25
N LYS A 615 -31.01 61.24 -21.76
CA LYS A 615 -31.26 60.61 -23.06
C LYS A 615 -30.77 61.48 -24.23
N GLU A 616 -30.99 62.80 -24.18
CA GLU A 616 -30.43 63.77 -25.15
C GLU A 616 -28.90 63.71 -25.16
N PHE A 617 -28.26 63.78 -23.98
CA PHE A 617 -26.82 63.64 -23.84
C PHE A 617 -26.31 62.31 -24.41
N TYR A 618 -26.88 61.17 -24.00
CA TYR A 618 -26.43 59.85 -24.41
C TYR A 618 -26.53 59.66 -25.93
N LEU A 619 -27.66 60.03 -26.54
CA LEU A 619 -27.88 59.90 -27.99
C LEU A 619 -27.01 60.86 -28.80
N SER A 620 -26.62 62.02 -28.23
CA SER A 620 -25.65 62.92 -28.88
C SER A 620 -24.24 62.34 -28.97
N LYS A 621 -23.84 61.48 -28.01
CA LYS A 621 -22.52 60.83 -27.95
C LYS A 621 -22.50 59.44 -28.61
N TYR A 622 -23.63 58.72 -28.60
CA TYR A 622 -23.76 57.35 -29.12
C TYR A 622 -24.93 57.24 -30.11
N SER A 623 -24.69 57.68 -31.34
CA SER A 623 -25.67 57.61 -32.42
C SER A 623 -26.05 56.16 -32.78
N GLY A 624 -27.25 55.98 -33.34
CA GLY A 624 -27.78 54.67 -33.74
C GLY A 624 -28.25 53.75 -32.60
N ARG A 625 -28.17 54.17 -31.34
CA ARG A 625 -28.67 53.41 -30.18
C ARG A 625 -30.10 53.79 -29.80
N ARG A 626 -30.82 52.87 -29.13
CA ARG A 626 -32.13 53.11 -28.53
C ARG A 626 -32.09 52.78 -27.04
N LEU A 627 -32.44 53.74 -26.19
CA LEU A 627 -32.59 53.53 -24.75
C LEU A 627 -34.02 53.12 -24.38
N MET A 628 -34.14 52.30 -23.34
CA MET A 628 -35.39 51.90 -22.70
C MET A 628 -35.16 51.90 -21.18
N TRP A 629 -35.97 52.66 -20.44
CA TRP A 629 -35.85 52.73 -18.98
C TRP A 629 -36.49 51.51 -18.32
N GLN A 630 -35.77 50.90 -17.36
CA GLN A 630 -36.24 49.76 -16.58
C GLN A 630 -36.49 50.19 -15.14
N ASN A 631 -37.61 50.88 -14.93
CA ASN A 631 -37.96 51.51 -13.64
C ASN A 631 -38.03 50.50 -12.47
N SER A 632 -38.32 49.23 -12.75
CA SER A 632 -38.35 48.13 -11.78
C SER A 632 -36.99 47.78 -11.14
N LEU A 633 -35.88 48.28 -11.70
CA LEU A 633 -34.53 48.15 -11.16
C LEU A 633 -34.02 49.44 -10.49
N GLY A 634 -34.78 50.52 -10.59
CA GLY A 634 -34.45 51.79 -9.96
C GLY A 634 -34.53 51.69 -8.43
N HIS A 635 -33.60 52.34 -7.75
CA HIS A 635 -33.68 52.60 -6.32
C HIS A 635 -33.36 54.07 -6.06
N CYS A 636 -33.92 54.64 -4.99
CA CYS A 636 -33.66 56.01 -4.58
C CYS A 636 -33.48 56.07 -3.06
N VAL A 637 -32.81 57.11 -2.59
CA VAL A 637 -32.69 57.43 -1.16
C VAL A 637 -33.59 58.62 -0.89
N LEU A 638 -34.55 58.46 0.01
CA LEU A 638 -35.48 59.51 0.40
C LEU A 638 -35.05 60.09 1.75
N LYS A 639 -34.94 61.42 1.83
CA LYS A 639 -34.86 62.13 3.11
C LYS A 639 -36.28 62.35 3.63
N ALA A 640 -36.58 61.82 4.82
CA ALA A 640 -37.85 62.04 5.51
C ALA A 640 -37.60 62.81 6.81
N ASP A 641 -38.20 63.99 6.93
CA ASP A 641 -38.15 64.80 8.14
C ASP A 641 -39.47 64.60 8.93
N PHE A 642 -39.39 63.94 10.09
CA PHE A 642 -40.55 63.63 10.93
C PHE A 642 -40.68 64.59 12.13
N PRO A 643 -41.90 64.90 12.61
CA PRO A 643 -42.11 65.60 13.86
C PRO A 643 -41.54 64.82 15.05
N LYS A 644 -40.91 65.50 16.00
CA LYS A 644 -40.18 64.86 17.12
C LYS A 644 -41.03 64.05 18.09
N ASP A 645 -42.35 64.23 18.07
CA ASP A 645 -43.29 63.60 19.03
C ASP A 645 -43.93 62.29 18.52
N CYS A 646 -43.60 61.82 17.31
CA CYS A 646 -43.98 60.48 16.83
C CYS A 646 -42.91 59.43 17.20
N SER A 647 -42.82 59.11 18.48
CA SER A 647 -41.98 58.01 18.96
C SER A 647 -42.57 56.64 18.63
N SER A 648 -41.81 55.87 17.85
CA SER A 648 -41.77 54.40 17.89
C SER A 648 -43.11 53.65 17.83
N ASP A 649 -43.76 53.67 16.66
CA ASP A 649 -44.36 52.47 16.09
C ASP A 649 -44.42 52.60 14.55
N VAL A 650 -44.29 51.48 13.84
CA VAL A 650 -44.27 51.38 12.37
C VAL A 650 -43.10 52.09 11.65
N VAL A 651 -41.96 51.39 11.49
CA VAL A 651 -41.49 50.90 10.17
C VAL A 651 -40.56 49.70 10.39
N GLN A 652 -41.09 48.49 10.23
CA GLN A 652 -40.28 47.29 9.96
C GLN A 652 -41.05 46.40 8.96
N ARG A 653 -40.74 46.56 7.66
CA ARG A 653 -40.98 45.60 6.58
C ARG A 653 -39.97 45.85 5.45
#